data_AF-A0A1G1BMX9-F1
#
_entry.id   AF-A0A1G1BMX9-F1
#
_cell.length_a   1.000
_cell.length_b   1.000
_cell.length_c   1.000
_cell.angle_alpha   90.00
_cell.angle_beta   90.00
_cell.angle_gamma   90.00
#
_symmetry.space_group_name_H-M   'P 1'
#
loop_
_entity.id
_entity.type
_entity.pdbx_description
1 polymer ?
#
loop_
_entity_poly.entity_id
_entity_poly.type
_entity_poly.pdbx_seq_one_letter_code
_entity_poly.pdbx_strand_id
1 'polypeptide(L)'
;MDPEARVNIRIGMTIQVLTLSGAAMMASNPGAAQDAVPTSNGWLDAQELGASGSQFESKAATTDGSNRIAIENVGDFKAGQGVTISKCNIQCTTRLYGPGDPYGPGGAARDAKDAVEIRGYDGTAGGWLVYILEIDGANPTTFRWSDNLVRGNQWRGTRVPVAADWQKLSNGIEVKLGKRDWQPGEFVSFTARDQRLTTIEKIEGNTLVLKHPANRTVVDAVVRHSDTAALQAAIDRAIRERKNLSIPAGYYRLRSSLLVRNPEGLLIEGADGVNTVLDISEGAGACFSLQGGTEVTIRNVRLLGHTGMEEQAGYFTSSSGFSFWACALKPCNGVGIGGTERVLVENVHASRMASECFISGGPYRKGQEEPAKYTKSLTFLRCSVTDCAANAFNNCDFAESTSILYCRVDGAGWHMYEGSGRFIKIVGNYIRNAGPITIGDIPHNLPRTGLRHLEDLGAGQAVVTDNVLEGIGRCGGIAINHGPTQVIVANNLFINYNGTAINASSNTVHWSFPPQNIIITGNIIDLTCTDDKPRWRSGISVSTSDTTVSDNQVYVRGACAPNVTGLRIGESAQNLNIHDNLVRNCSTGLSAHRLEGRVVKVTDPSRFTVEGIPYPWRYSGFYKGWNLVWLGEGKPRIPCLADVFDNDTLEFRLAQPCEGMQPGDKFNLYPPAANWQIHGNTITGCQTPVLLDAHGSPTSRVRDNLISRGEATGVKQAVDVRGQFDLTGNHISGFDEPGAVALSLGPDNLGRAWPNLIRDNVFQRCTATVREARPGLWQTCVAQRNVFLDSPEPPAPAPPPAK
;
A
#
# COMPACT_ATOMS: atom_id res chain seq x y z
N MET A 1 14.16 34.89 68.20
CA MET A 1 13.90 35.30 66.81
C MET A 1 13.60 34.01 66.06
N ASP A 2 12.44 33.38 66.22
CA ASP A 2 11.06 33.87 66.04
C ASP A 2 10.82 34.47 64.62
N PRO A 3 9.65 34.22 64.02
CA PRO A 3 9.46 33.58 62.73
C PRO A 3 8.74 34.61 61.82
N GLU A 4 7.74 34.20 61.03
CA GLU A 4 6.90 35.01 60.12
C GLU A 4 7.46 35.06 58.68
N ALA A 5 6.68 34.81 57.62
CA ALA A 5 5.24 34.82 57.50
C ALA A 5 4.74 33.76 56.50
N ARG A 6 3.61 33.17 56.91
CA ARG A 6 2.69 32.37 56.12
C ARG A 6 2.18 33.16 54.92
N VAL A 7 2.04 32.50 53.77
CA VAL A 7 0.98 32.85 52.81
C VAL A 7 0.15 31.61 52.53
N ASN A 8 -1.13 31.78 52.81
CA ASN A 8 -2.20 30.81 52.67
C ASN A 8 -2.37 30.37 51.21
N ILE A 9 -2.39 29.05 51.02
CA ILE A 9 -3.02 28.41 49.87
C ILE A 9 -4.53 28.62 50.03
N ARG A 10 -5.10 29.55 49.24
CA ARG A 10 -6.54 29.57 48.97
C ARG A 10 -6.77 28.98 47.59
N ILE A 11 -7.50 27.87 47.62
CA ILE A 11 -8.11 27.17 46.51
C ILE A 11 -9.07 28.15 45.80
N GLY A 12 -8.69 28.57 44.60
CA GLY A 12 -9.56 29.24 43.64
C GLY A 12 -9.68 28.34 42.41
N MET A 13 -10.64 27.42 42.44
CA MET A 13 -11.11 26.71 41.26
C MET A 13 -11.68 27.74 40.27
N THR A 14 -10.97 28.00 39.17
CA THR A 14 -11.57 28.58 37.96
C THR A 14 -11.58 27.48 36.91
N ILE A 15 -12.69 26.76 36.85
CA ILE A 15 -12.99 25.81 35.79
C ILE A 15 -13.36 26.64 34.56
N GLN A 16 -12.41 26.84 33.63
CA GLN A 16 -12.76 27.21 32.26
C GLN A 16 -13.21 25.95 31.53
N VAL A 17 -14.51 25.69 31.61
CA VAL A 17 -15.22 24.78 30.72
C VAL A 17 -15.19 25.40 29.32
N LEU A 18 -14.31 24.91 28.43
CA LEU A 18 -14.42 25.17 27.01
C LEU A 18 -15.39 24.14 26.41
N THR A 19 -16.69 24.46 26.48
CA THR A 19 -17.74 23.78 25.71
C THR A 19 -17.57 24.13 24.23
N LEU A 20 -17.04 23.21 23.43
CA LEU A 20 -17.16 23.25 21.97
C LEU A 20 -18.46 22.55 21.56
N SER A 21 -19.55 23.30 21.64
CA SER A 21 -20.81 23.05 20.95
C SER A 21 -20.92 24.12 19.87
N GLY A 22 -20.81 23.75 18.59
CA GLY A 22 -20.79 24.72 17.50
C GLY A 22 -20.94 24.07 16.14
N ALA A 23 -22.05 23.36 15.95
CA ALA A 23 -22.58 23.08 14.63
C ALA A 23 -23.03 24.41 13.97
N ALA A 24 -22.87 24.48 12.64
CA ALA A 24 -23.58 25.38 11.72
C ALA A 24 -23.36 26.91 11.87
N MET A 25 -22.42 27.46 11.08
CA MET A 25 -22.59 28.74 10.40
C MET A 25 -21.82 28.74 9.06
N MET A 26 -22.43 28.15 8.04
CA MET A 26 -22.23 28.58 6.64
C MET A 26 -23.35 29.60 6.37
N ALA A 27 -23.10 30.86 6.71
CA ALA A 27 -23.97 31.95 6.32
C ALA A 27 -23.74 32.25 4.84
N SER A 28 -24.76 31.99 4.04
CA SER A 28 -25.02 32.55 2.72
C SER A 28 -24.76 34.06 2.70
N ASN A 29 -23.88 34.52 1.83
CA ASN A 29 -23.77 35.93 1.47
C ASN A 29 -24.51 36.14 0.14
N PRO A 30 -25.64 36.86 0.09
CA PRO A 30 -26.34 37.14 -1.16
C PRO A 30 -25.74 38.38 -1.83
N GLY A 31 -25.47 38.26 -3.13
CA GLY A 31 -25.54 39.39 -4.08
C GLY A 31 -24.52 40.51 -3.94
N ALA A 32 -23.42 40.40 -4.68
CA ALA A 32 -22.89 41.54 -5.41
C ALA A 32 -22.82 41.14 -6.89
N ALA A 33 -23.81 41.58 -7.66
CA ALA A 33 -23.75 41.53 -9.11
C ALA A 33 -22.54 42.36 -9.55
N GLN A 34 -21.49 41.67 -9.99
CA GLN A 34 -20.43 42.32 -10.77
C GLN A 34 -20.98 42.49 -12.18
N ASP A 35 -21.06 43.74 -12.59
CA ASP A 35 -21.38 44.16 -13.94
C ASP A 35 -20.59 43.35 -14.97
N ALA A 36 -21.30 42.88 -15.99
CA ALA A 36 -20.77 42.11 -17.09
C ALA A 36 -19.63 42.86 -17.78
N VAL A 37 -18.40 42.38 -17.56
CA VAL A 37 -17.24 42.72 -18.38
C VAL A 37 -17.37 41.98 -19.72
N PRO A 38 -17.04 42.61 -20.86
CA PRO A 38 -17.40 42.11 -22.19
C PRO A 38 -16.72 40.78 -22.54
N THR A 39 -17.48 39.94 -23.24
CA THR A 39 -17.08 38.65 -23.81
C THR A 39 -15.83 38.73 -24.70
N SER A 40 -14.70 38.25 -24.17
CA SER A 40 -13.69 37.50 -24.93
C SER A 40 -13.12 36.42 -23.99
N ASN A 41 -14.02 35.53 -23.56
CA ASN A 41 -13.88 34.68 -22.38
C ASN A 41 -12.67 33.77 -22.52
N GLY A 42 -11.78 33.71 -21.51
CA GLY A 42 -10.56 32.89 -21.49
C GLY A 42 -10.79 31.37 -21.48
N TRP A 43 -11.87 30.90 -22.08
CA TRP A 43 -12.35 29.53 -22.14
C TRP A 43 -12.61 29.12 -23.58
N LEU A 44 -12.26 27.88 -23.90
CA LEU A 44 -12.72 27.17 -25.08
C LEU A 44 -13.79 26.17 -24.66
N ASP A 45 -14.76 25.91 -25.53
CA ASP A 45 -15.77 24.87 -25.32
C ASP A 45 -15.46 23.64 -26.19
N ALA A 46 -15.43 22.47 -25.58
CA ALA A 46 -15.11 21.23 -26.29
C ALA A 46 -16.13 20.86 -27.39
N GLN A 47 -17.42 21.14 -27.19
CA GLN A 47 -18.46 20.84 -28.19
C GLN A 47 -18.43 21.83 -29.36
N GLU A 48 -18.14 23.11 -29.09
CA GLU A 48 -17.89 24.10 -30.16
C GLU A 48 -16.66 23.71 -31.02
N LEU A 49 -15.74 22.91 -30.47
CA LEU A 49 -14.57 22.37 -31.15
C LEU A 49 -14.78 20.96 -31.72
N GLY A 50 -16.04 20.49 -31.78
CA GLY A 50 -16.43 19.29 -32.51
C GLY A 50 -16.53 18.00 -31.69
N ALA A 51 -16.32 18.05 -30.37
CA ALA A 51 -16.63 16.91 -29.51
C ALA A 51 -18.16 16.68 -29.50
N SER A 52 -18.59 15.43 -29.60
CA SER A 52 -20.00 15.06 -29.67
C SER A 52 -20.71 15.16 -28.32
N GLY A 53 -20.05 14.69 -27.25
CA GLY A 53 -20.66 14.52 -25.93
C GLY A 53 -21.87 13.57 -25.93
N SER A 54 -21.97 12.66 -26.92
CA SER A 54 -23.18 11.87 -27.15
C SER A 54 -23.01 10.39 -26.85
N GLN A 55 -24.05 9.80 -26.24
CA GLN A 55 -24.19 8.34 -26.09
C GLN A 55 -24.74 7.64 -27.32
N PHE A 56 -25.19 8.37 -28.34
CA PHE A 56 -25.85 7.79 -29.51
C PHE A 56 -25.00 6.70 -30.17
N GLU A 57 -25.68 5.64 -30.58
CA GLU A 57 -25.13 4.54 -31.37
C GLU A 57 -26.16 4.09 -32.40
N SER A 58 -25.69 3.56 -33.53
CA SER A 58 -26.57 2.97 -34.55
C SER A 58 -26.02 1.63 -35.00
N LYS A 59 -26.91 0.68 -35.27
CA LYS A 59 -26.54 -0.53 -36.01
C LYS A 59 -26.04 -0.16 -37.40
N ALA A 60 -25.10 -0.96 -37.88
CA ALA A 60 -24.46 -0.76 -39.16
C ALA A 60 -24.19 -2.08 -39.87
N ALA A 61 -24.26 -2.03 -41.20
CA ALA A 61 -23.75 -3.05 -42.09
C ALA A 61 -22.52 -2.53 -42.81
N THR A 62 -21.45 -3.31 -42.79
CA THR A 62 -20.19 -3.01 -43.48
C THR A 62 -19.96 -4.01 -44.60
N THR A 63 -19.19 -3.61 -45.60
CA THR A 63 -18.71 -4.48 -46.67
C THR A 63 -17.18 -4.42 -46.67
N ASP A 64 -16.53 -5.56 -46.81
CA ASP A 64 -15.08 -5.64 -46.91
C ASP A 64 -14.55 -4.73 -48.03
N GLY A 65 -13.49 -3.98 -47.72
CA GLY A 65 -12.87 -2.98 -48.61
C GLY A 65 -13.69 -1.70 -48.83
N SER A 66 -14.92 -1.61 -48.35
CA SER A 66 -15.79 -0.44 -48.55
C SER A 66 -15.59 0.61 -47.46
N ASN A 67 -15.56 1.88 -47.88
CA ASN A 67 -15.63 3.03 -47.00
C ASN A 67 -17.06 3.58 -46.83
N ARG A 68 -18.04 2.96 -47.48
CA ARG A 68 -19.47 3.27 -47.35
C ARG A 68 -20.11 2.22 -46.46
N ILE A 69 -20.77 2.66 -45.39
CA ILE A 69 -21.50 1.78 -44.48
C ILE A 69 -22.96 2.20 -44.42
N ALA A 70 -23.87 1.23 -44.42
CA ALA A 70 -25.28 1.47 -44.21
C ALA A 70 -25.55 1.46 -42.70
N ILE A 71 -26.30 2.43 -42.20
CA ILE A 71 -26.69 2.53 -40.80
C ILE A 71 -28.21 2.55 -40.66
N GLU A 72 -28.71 2.08 -39.51
CA GLU A 72 -30.15 2.09 -39.23
C GLU A 72 -30.70 3.52 -39.06
N ASN A 73 -29.96 4.37 -38.33
CA ASN A 73 -30.34 5.76 -38.07
C ASN A 73 -29.10 6.65 -37.95
N VAL A 74 -29.10 7.79 -38.65
CA VAL A 74 -28.04 8.81 -38.58
C VAL A 74 -27.97 9.47 -37.20
N GLY A 75 -29.10 9.66 -36.52
CA GLY A 75 -29.17 10.33 -35.23
C GLY A 75 -28.44 11.68 -35.22
N ASP A 76 -27.45 11.81 -34.34
CA ASP A 76 -26.68 13.04 -34.14
C ASP A 76 -25.25 12.99 -34.73
N PHE A 77 -24.96 12.00 -35.59
CA PHE A 77 -23.70 11.96 -36.33
C PHE A 77 -23.57 13.14 -37.29
N LYS A 78 -22.36 13.73 -37.36
CA LYS A 78 -22.01 14.84 -38.26
C LYS A 78 -20.74 14.52 -39.04
N ALA A 79 -20.65 15.06 -40.26
CA ALA A 79 -19.41 15.03 -41.02
C ALA A 79 -18.29 15.74 -40.24
N GLY A 80 -17.07 15.19 -40.30
CA GLY A 80 -15.90 15.61 -39.53
C GLY A 80 -15.75 14.92 -38.17
N GLN A 81 -16.78 14.27 -37.64
CA GLN A 81 -16.69 13.59 -36.34
C GLN A 81 -15.95 12.25 -36.43
N GLY A 82 -15.22 11.93 -35.37
CA GLY A 82 -14.63 10.61 -35.17
C GLY A 82 -15.69 9.59 -34.77
N VAL A 83 -15.60 8.38 -35.32
CA VAL A 83 -16.46 7.24 -34.97
C VAL A 83 -15.66 5.95 -34.81
N THR A 84 -16.19 5.05 -33.99
CA THR A 84 -15.75 3.66 -33.89
C THR A 84 -16.82 2.75 -34.46
N ILE A 85 -16.44 1.81 -35.33
CA ILE A 85 -17.34 0.76 -35.82
C ILE A 85 -16.87 -0.60 -35.30
N SER A 86 -17.73 -1.36 -34.63
CA SER A 86 -17.40 -2.69 -34.09
C SER A 86 -17.41 -3.79 -35.17
N LYS A 87 -16.80 -4.95 -34.86
CA LYS A 87 -16.80 -6.19 -35.66
C LYS A 87 -16.20 -6.15 -37.08
N CYS A 88 -15.86 -4.97 -37.60
CA CYS A 88 -15.57 -4.75 -39.03
C CYS A 88 -14.09 -4.51 -39.36
N ASN A 89 -13.21 -4.51 -38.36
CA ASN A 89 -11.77 -4.31 -38.54
C ASN A 89 -10.96 -5.28 -37.68
N ILE A 90 -10.72 -6.47 -38.23
CA ILE A 90 -9.93 -7.53 -37.59
C ILE A 90 -8.46 -7.14 -37.62
N GLN A 91 -7.85 -7.01 -36.44
CA GLN A 91 -6.44 -6.66 -36.30
C GLN A 91 -5.83 -7.36 -35.09
N CYS A 92 -4.58 -7.79 -35.25
CA CYS A 92 -3.75 -8.31 -34.17
C CYS A 92 -2.48 -7.46 -34.05
N THR A 93 -2.12 -7.06 -32.83
CA THR A 93 -0.85 -6.37 -32.55
C THR A 93 -0.03 -7.19 -31.57
N THR A 94 1.28 -7.29 -31.81
CA THR A 94 2.17 -8.20 -31.08
C THR A 94 3.29 -7.44 -30.39
N ARG A 95 3.76 -7.97 -29.25
CA ARG A 95 4.91 -7.48 -28.50
C ARG A 95 5.74 -8.65 -28.00
N LEU A 96 7.06 -8.50 -28.04
CA LEU A 96 8.02 -9.48 -27.54
C LEU A 96 8.78 -8.86 -26.37
N TYR A 97 8.85 -9.60 -25.27
CA TYR A 97 9.61 -9.27 -24.08
C TYR A 97 10.81 -10.21 -23.98
N GLY A 98 11.96 -9.64 -23.61
CA GLY A 98 13.19 -10.39 -23.40
C GLY A 98 13.14 -11.22 -22.12
N PRO A 99 14.16 -12.07 -21.87
CA PRO A 99 14.22 -12.91 -20.67
C PRO A 99 14.62 -12.14 -19.40
N GLY A 100 14.99 -10.86 -19.51
CA GLY A 100 15.33 -10.01 -18.36
C GLY A 100 14.11 -9.35 -17.71
N ASP A 101 14.34 -8.36 -16.87
CA ASP A 101 13.27 -7.53 -16.29
C ASP A 101 12.42 -6.90 -17.41
N PRO A 102 11.12 -7.23 -17.51
CA PRO A 102 10.22 -6.70 -18.53
C PRO A 102 10.05 -5.18 -18.51
N TYR A 103 10.35 -4.54 -17.37
CA TYR A 103 10.31 -3.09 -17.19
C TYR A 103 11.69 -2.43 -17.39
N GLY A 104 12.75 -3.23 -17.49
CA GLY A 104 14.11 -2.77 -17.71
C GLY A 104 14.52 -2.73 -19.19
N PRO A 105 15.65 -2.06 -19.52
CA PRO A 105 16.13 -1.92 -20.92
C PRO A 105 16.36 -3.27 -21.64
N GLY A 106 16.68 -4.33 -20.89
CA GLY A 106 16.96 -5.67 -21.41
C GLY A 106 15.74 -6.56 -21.64
N GLY A 107 14.59 -6.27 -21.01
CA GLY A 107 13.35 -7.05 -21.16
C GLY A 107 12.17 -6.26 -21.74
N ALA A 108 12.31 -4.94 -21.91
CA ALA A 108 11.28 -4.07 -22.45
C ALA A 108 10.70 -4.53 -23.79
N ALA A 109 9.39 -4.31 -23.95
CA ALA A 109 8.62 -4.72 -25.12
C ALA A 109 9.20 -4.19 -26.44
N ARG A 110 9.39 -5.08 -27.41
CA ARG A 110 9.77 -4.78 -28.80
C ARG A 110 8.69 -5.26 -29.76
N ASP A 111 8.74 -4.81 -31.02
CA ASP A 111 7.88 -5.35 -32.07
C ASP A 111 8.19 -6.86 -32.26
N ALA A 112 7.15 -7.66 -32.47
CA ALA A 112 7.22 -9.13 -32.50
C ALA A 112 6.81 -9.72 -33.85
N LYS A 113 6.80 -8.93 -34.92
CA LYS A 113 6.40 -9.38 -36.28
C LYS A 113 7.08 -10.66 -36.75
N ASP A 114 8.36 -10.83 -36.46
CA ASP A 114 9.11 -12.03 -36.87
C ASP A 114 9.13 -13.13 -35.79
N ALA A 115 8.57 -12.84 -34.61
CA ALA A 115 8.60 -13.73 -33.45
C ALA A 115 7.31 -14.58 -33.35
N VAL A 116 6.17 -14.06 -33.81
CA VAL A 116 4.91 -14.81 -33.82
C VAL A 116 4.06 -14.44 -35.03
N GLU A 117 3.49 -15.45 -35.68
CA GLU A 117 2.39 -15.30 -36.64
C GLU A 117 1.06 -15.70 -35.97
N ILE A 118 -0.03 -15.00 -36.29
CA ILE A 118 -1.35 -15.19 -35.68
C ILE A 118 -2.40 -15.29 -36.78
N ARG A 119 -3.32 -16.25 -36.66
CA ARG A 119 -4.50 -16.36 -37.54
C ARG A 119 -5.74 -16.83 -36.78
N GLY A 120 -6.88 -16.83 -37.47
CA GLY A 120 -8.13 -17.43 -36.99
C GLY A 120 -9.03 -16.50 -36.18
N TYR A 121 -8.52 -15.37 -35.67
CA TYR A 121 -9.37 -14.38 -35.03
C TYR A 121 -10.30 -13.72 -36.06
N ASP A 122 -11.62 -13.87 -35.84
CA ASP A 122 -12.67 -13.35 -36.69
C ASP A 122 -13.59 -12.37 -35.94
N GLY A 123 -13.22 -11.91 -34.75
CA GLY A 123 -14.02 -10.99 -33.94
C GLY A 123 -15.24 -11.60 -33.24
N THR A 124 -15.58 -12.87 -33.45
CA THR A 124 -16.75 -13.49 -32.79
C THR A 124 -16.52 -13.76 -31.30
N ALA A 125 -15.26 -13.94 -30.90
CA ALA A 125 -14.87 -14.20 -29.52
C ALA A 125 -14.83 -12.96 -28.61
N GLY A 126 -15.11 -11.77 -29.15
CA GLY A 126 -15.16 -10.50 -28.43
C GLY A 126 -14.23 -9.43 -28.99
N GLY A 127 -14.55 -8.16 -28.77
CA GLY A 127 -13.89 -7.04 -29.45
C GLY A 127 -12.52 -6.61 -28.89
N TRP A 128 -12.07 -7.20 -27.78
CA TRP A 128 -10.72 -6.97 -27.25
C TRP A 128 -10.23 -8.16 -26.43
N LEU A 129 -9.43 -9.01 -27.08
CA LEU A 129 -8.75 -10.15 -26.46
C LEU A 129 -7.26 -9.84 -26.23
N VAL A 130 -6.69 -10.43 -25.20
CA VAL A 130 -5.25 -10.33 -24.88
C VAL A 130 -4.71 -11.70 -24.54
N TYR A 131 -3.62 -12.08 -25.22
CA TYR A 131 -2.92 -13.34 -25.00
C TYR A 131 -1.50 -13.10 -24.51
N ILE A 132 -1.01 -14.03 -23.70
CA ILE A 132 0.36 -14.11 -23.19
C ILE A 132 0.89 -15.50 -23.51
N LEU A 133 2.09 -15.58 -24.09
CA LEU A 133 2.79 -16.81 -24.45
C LEU A 133 4.22 -16.70 -23.93
N GLU A 134 4.53 -17.39 -22.85
CA GLU A 134 5.84 -17.35 -22.21
C GLU A 134 6.59 -18.65 -22.45
N ILE A 135 7.84 -18.55 -22.89
CA ILE A 135 8.77 -19.69 -22.98
C ILE A 135 9.09 -20.17 -21.56
N ASP A 136 8.69 -21.41 -21.25
CA ASP A 136 8.76 -22.02 -19.91
C ASP A 136 9.68 -23.26 -19.84
N GLY A 137 10.37 -23.57 -20.95
CA GLY A 137 11.33 -24.67 -21.03
C GLY A 137 12.31 -24.49 -22.20
N ALA A 138 13.55 -24.97 -22.02
CA ALA A 138 14.60 -24.89 -23.03
C ALA A 138 14.87 -26.22 -23.76
N ASN A 139 14.73 -27.37 -23.06
CA ASN A 139 15.05 -28.70 -23.60
C ASN A 139 13.98 -29.75 -23.15
N PRO A 140 12.98 -30.06 -23.98
CA PRO A 140 12.64 -29.38 -25.25
C PRO A 140 12.18 -27.94 -25.01
N THR A 141 12.22 -27.10 -26.04
CA THR A 141 11.66 -25.76 -25.98
C THR A 141 10.14 -25.84 -25.81
N THR A 142 9.63 -25.26 -24.73
CA THR A 142 8.19 -25.24 -24.42
C THR A 142 7.72 -23.84 -24.08
N PHE A 143 6.41 -23.61 -24.20
CA PHE A 143 5.75 -22.41 -23.70
C PHE A 143 4.50 -22.71 -22.88
N ARG A 144 4.12 -21.76 -22.04
CA ARG A 144 2.80 -21.68 -21.39
C ARG A 144 2.04 -20.47 -21.91
N TRP A 145 0.71 -20.52 -21.90
CA TRP A 145 -0.09 -19.41 -22.40
C TRP A 145 -1.39 -19.14 -21.63
N SER A 146 -1.86 -17.90 -21.70
CA SER A 146 -3.07 -17.41 -21.06
C SER A 146 -3.81 -16.45 -21.99
N ASP A 147 -5.15 -16.45 -21.93
CA ASP A 147 -6.06 -15.55 -22.63
C ASP A 147 -6.90 -14.68 -21.68
N ASN A 148 -6.59 -14.76 -20.38
CA ASN A 148 -7.35 -14.13 -19.32
C ASN A 148 -6.46 -13.28 -18.40
N LEU A 149 -5.35 -12.77 -18.94
CA LEU A 149 -4.37 -11.95 -18.22
C LEU A 149 -3.84 -12.62 -16.94
N VAL A 150 -3.67 -13.95 -16.98
CA VAL A 150 -3.19 -14.79 -15.87
C VAL A 150 -4.01 -14.61 -14.57
N ARG A 151 -5.28 -14.23 -14.69
CA ARG A 151 -6.17 -14.04 -13.55
C ARG A 151 -6.26 -15.32 -12.70
N GLY A 152 -6.10 -15.16 -11.39
CA GLY A 152 -6.04 -16.29 -10.45
C GLY A 152 -4.83 -17.20 -10.64
N ASN A 153 -3.74 -16.70 -11.22
CA ASN A 153 -2.56 -17.48 -11.60
C ASN A 153 -2.88 -18.64 -12.58
N GLN A 154 -3.87 -18.45 -13.45
CA GLN A 154 -4.35 -19.50 -14.36
C GLN A 154 -3.68 -19.41 -15.73
N TRP A 155 -3.09 -20.53 -16.14
CA TRP A 155 -2.57 -20.78 -17.49
C TRP A 155 -3.49 -21.78 -18.22
N ARG A 156 -3.75 -21.57 -19.50
CA ARG A 156 -4.60 -22.43 -20.33
C ARG A 156 -3.86 -23.64 -20.88
N GLY A 157 -2.59 -23.45 -21.20
CA GLY A 157 -1.65 -24.51 -21.54
C GLY A 157 -0.32 -24.27 -20.85
N THR A 158 0.34 -25.35 -20.43
CA THR A 158 1.65 -25.33 -19.78
C THR A 158 2.54 -26.37 -20.43
N ARG A 159 3.85 -26.11 -20.56
CA ARG A 159 4.80 -27.03 -21.20
C ARG A 159 4.38 -27.47 -22.61
N VAL A 160 3.72 -26.58 -23.36
CA VAL A 160 3.34 -26.84 -24.75
C VAL A 160 4.60 -26.82 -25.61
N PRO A 161 4.95 -27.89 -26.34
CA PRO A 161 6.13 -27.88 -27.20
C PRO A 161 6.06 -26.78 -28.25
N VAL A 162 7.15 -26.05 -28.47
CA VAL A 162 7.25 -25.11 -29.60
C VAL A 162 7.39 -25.92 -30.88
N ALA A 163 6.39 -25.86 -31.76
CA ALA A 163 6.36 -26.56 -33.04
C ALA A 163 6.70 -25.63 -34.21
N ALA A 164 7.12 -26.21 -35.34
CA ALA A 164 7.35 -25.47 -36.58
C ALA A 164 6.05 -25.17 -37.37
N ASP A 165 4.90 -25.57 -36.84
CA ASP A 165 3.58 -25.45 -37.48
C ASP A 165 2.59 -24.72 -36.54
N TRP A 166 1.38 -24.44 -37.04
CA TRP A 166 0.32 -23.75 -36.31
C TRP A 166 -0.14 -24.54 -35.07
N GLN A 167 -0.19 -23.84 -33.95
CA GLN A 167 -0.60 -24.36 -32.65
C GLN A 167 -1.89 -23.68 -32.21
N LYS A 168 -2.91 -24.48 -31.91
CA LYS A 168 -4.23 -23.99 -31.48
C LYS A 168 -4.17 -23.40 -30.07
N LEU A 169 -4.79 -22.24 -29.92
CA LEU A 169 -5.16 -21.64 -28.65
C LEU A 169 -6.69 -21.72 -28.48
N SER A 170 -7.24 -20.93 -27.56
CA SER A 170 -8.69 -20.74 -27.43
C SER A 170 -9.26 -19.85 -28.53
N ASN A 171 -10.60 -19.77 -28.60
CA ASN A 171 -11.32 -18.78 -29.43
C ASN A 171 -11.04 -18.86 -30.94
N GLY A 172 -10.71 -20.04 -31.45
CA GLY A 172 -10.39 -20.26 -32.87
C GLY A 172 -9.05 -19.66 -33.30
N ILE A 173 -8.25 -19.14 -32.37
CA ILE A 173 -6.95 -18.52 -32.66
C ILE A 173 -5.88 -19.61 -32.75
N GLU A 174 -5.02 -19.48 -33.76
CA GLU A 174 -3.81 -20.28 -33.90
C GLU A 174 -2.60 -19.37 -33.96
N VAL A 175 -1.50 -19.84 -33.37
CA VAL A 175 -0.20 -19.15 -33.38
C VAL A 175 0.86 -20.03 -34.01
N LYS A 176 1.85 -19.39 -34.62
CA LYS A 176 3.08 -20.05 -35.04
C LYS A 176 4.25 -19.22 -34.53
N LEU A 177 5.04 -19.80 -33.63
CA LEU A 177 6.22 -19.14 -33.08
C LEU A 177 7.34 -19.18 -34.12
N GLY A 178 7.99 -18.04 -34.33
CA GLY A 178 9.08 -17.90 -35.29
C GLY A 178 10.27 -18.80 -34.96
N LYS A 179 11.02 -19.21 -35.99
CA LYS A 179 12.23 -20.01 -35.82
C LYS A 179 13.35 -19.13 -35.26
N ARG A 180 13.62 -19.25 -33.97
CA ARG A 180 14.69 -18.55 -33.25
C ARG A 180 15.12 -19.33 -32.01
N ASP A 181 16.23 -18.91 -31.42
CA ASP A 181 16.74 -19.44 -30.16
C ASP A 181 15.96 -18.86 -28.97
N TRP A 182 14.76 -19.42 -28.75
CA TRP A 182 13.89 -19.05 -27.64
C TRP A 182 14.55 -19.33 -26.29
N GLN A 183 14.51 -18.34 -25.40
CA GLN A 183 15.05 -18.46 -24.04
C GLN A 183 13.91 -18.48 -23.02
N PRO A 184 14.00 -19.33 -21.97
CA PRO A 184 13.06 -19.28 -20.86
C PRO A 184 12.91 -17.86 -20.29
N GLY A 185 11.67 -17.46 -20.05
CA GLY A 185 11.31 -16.13 -19.59
C GLY A 185 11.12 -15.08 -20.69
N GLU A 186 11.52 -15.35 -21.94
CA GLU A 186 10.99 -14.58 -23.07
C GLU A 186 9.47 -14.82 -23.16
N PHE A 187 8.71 -13.77 -23.47
CA PHE A 187 7.29 -13.94 -23.73
C PHE A 187 6.78 -12.99 -24.80
N VAL A 188 5.79 -13.49 -25.53
CA VAL A 188 5.02 -12.74 -26.50
C VAL A 188 3.69 -12.37 -25.86
N SER A 189 3.26 -11.14 -26.05
CA SER A 189 1.86 -10.77 -25.86
C SER A 189 1.27 -10.33 -27.18
N PHE A 190 -0.01 -10.59 -27.37
CA PHE A 190 -0.73 -9.99 -28.49
C PHE A 190 -2.14 -9.59 -28.10
N THR A 191 -2.62 -8.54 -28.74
CA THR A 191 -4.00 -8.08 -28.59
C THR A 191 -4.73 -8.25 -29.91
N ALA A 192 -5.94 -8.79 -29.85
CA ALA A 192 -6.84 -8.94 -30.98
C ALA A 192 -8.03 -7.98 -30.81
N ARG A 193 -8.31 -7.16 -31.83
CA ARG A 193 -9.35 -6.13 -31.83
C ARG A 193 -10.19 -6.24 -33.10
N ASP A 194 -11.47 -5.91 -33.01
CA ASP A 194 -12.41 -5.94 -34.13
C ASP A 194 -12.94 -4.55 -34.55
N GLN A 195 -12.50 -3.50 -33.86
CA GLN A 195 -13.02 -2.14 -34.01
C GLN A 195 -12.22 -1.31 -35.04
N ARG A 196 -12.93 -0.50 -35.82
CA ARG A 196 -12.39 0.51 -36.75
C ARG A 196 -12.59 1.91 -36.19
N LEU A 197 -11.51 2.59 -35.83
CA LEU A 197 -11.52 4.03 -35.58
C LEU A 197 -11.38 4.78 -36.90
N THR A 198 -12.28 5.71 -37.20
CA THR A 198 -12.25 6.52 -38.43
C THR A 198 -13.00 7.84 -38.25
N THR A 199 -13.16 8.60 -39.34
CA THR A 199 -13.87 9.88 -39.40
C THR A 199 -14.98 9.80 -40.43
N ILE A 200 -16.12 10.41 -40.15
CA ILE A 200 -17.21 10.58 -41.12
C ILE A 200 -16.80 11.69 -42.09
N GLU A 201 -16.62 11.38 -43.37
CA GLU A 201 -16.35 12.38 -44.41
C GLU A 201 -17.65 12.98 -44.94
N LYS A 202 -18.69 12.14 -45.09
CA LYS A 202 -19.98 12.55 -45.64
C LYS A 202 -21.11 11.67 -45.11
N ILE A 203 -22.31 12.24 -45.05
CA ILE A 203 -23.56 11.54 -44.72
C ILE A 203 -24.50 11.66 -45.93
N GLU A 204 -25.01 10.53 -46.42
CA GLU A 204 -25.90 10.44 -47.59
C GLU A 204 -27.12 9.58 -47.23
N GLY A 205 -28.18 10.22 -46.73
CA GLY A 205 -29.30 9.51 -46.13
C GLY A 205 -28.80 8.62 -44.98
N ASN A 206 -29.12 7.33 -45.03
CA ASN A 206 -28.68 6.34 -44.05
C ASN A 206 -27.32 5.68 -44.38
N THR A 207 -26.49 6.34 -45.19
CA THR A 207 -25.13 5.87 -45.51
C THR A 207 -24.09 6.84 -44.94
N LEU A 208 -23.13 6.32 -44.17
CA LEU A 208 -21.94 7.06 -43.79
C LEU A 208 -20.81 6.74 -44.77
N VAL A 209 -20.16 7.78 -45.30
CA VAL A 209 -18.89 7.68 -46.03
C VAL A 209 -17.77 7.98 -45.04
N LEU A 210 -16.92 6.98 -44.82
CA LEU A 210 -15.86 6.99 -43.82
C LEU A 210 -14.51 7.24 -44.50
N LYS A 211 -13.57 7.83 -43.76
CA LYS A 211 -12.19 8.04 -44.24
C LYS A 211 -11.44 6.73 -44.48
N HIS A 212 -11.75 5.70 -43.69
CA HIS A 212 -11.02 4.44 -43.70
C HIS A 212 -11.99 3.26 -43.87
N PRO A 213 -11.75 2.33 -44.83
CA PRO A 213 -12.68 1.25 -45.12
C PRO A 213 -12.71 0.18 -44.02
N ALA A 214 -13.79 -0.59 -43.96
CA ALA A 214 -13.83 -1.85 -43.21
C ALA A 214 -12.98 -2.91 -43.91
N ASN A 215 -12.45 -3.89 -43.16
CA ASN A 215 -11.73 -5.05 -43.73
C ASN A 215 -12.53 -6.36 -43.58
N ARG A 216 -13.82 -6.23 -43.25
CA ARG A 216 -14.73 -7.34 -43.07
C ARG A 216 -16.17 -6.92 -43.36
N THR A 217 -16.91 -7.82 -44.00
CA THR A 217 -18.36 -7.73 -44.17
C THR A 217 -19.07 -8.25 -42.92
N VAL A 218 -19.87 -7.41 -42.28
CA VAL A 218 -20.74 -7.77 -41.15
C VAL A 218 -22.06 -7.00 -41.26
N VAL A 219 -23.16 -7.58 -40.77
CA VAL A 219 -24.51 -7.00 -40.87
C VAL A 219 -25.02 -6.41 -39.55
N ASP A 220 -24.28 -6.63 -38.47
CA ASP A 220 -24.67 -6.33 -37.09
C ASP A 220 -23.54 -5.60 -36.34
N ALA A 221 -22.77 -4.78 -37.06
CA ALA A 221 -21.84 -3.83 -36.47
C ALA A 221 -22.60 -2.72 -35.73
N VAL A 222 -21.89 -1.99 -34.88
CA VAL A 222 -22.41 -0.80 -34.19
C VAL A 222 -21.45 0.34 -34.43
N VAL A 223 -21.98 1.49 -34.87
CA VAL A 223 -21.25 2.75 -35.00
C VAL A 223 -21.51 3.58 -33.76
N ARG A 224 -20.45 4.12 -33.17
CA ARG A 224 -20.47 5.00 -31.99
C ARG A 224 -19.58 6.22 -32.24
N HIS A 225 -19.87 7.32 -31.56
CA HIS A 225 -18.95 8.46 -31.52
C HIS A 225 -17.60 8.09 -30.92
N SER A 226 -16.56 8.81 -31.34
CA SER A 226 -15.23 8.82 -30.73
C SER A 226 -14.74 10.26 -30.62
N ASP A 227 -14.68 10.77 -29.41
CA ASP A 227 -14.37 12.17 -29.10
C ASP A 227 -12.87 12.46 -28.94
N THR A 228 -12.03 11.42 -28.93
CA THR A 228 -10.57 11.55 -28.70
C THR A 228 -9.91 12.63 -29.55
N ALA A 229 -10.14 12.63 -30.86
CA ALA A 229 -9.48 13.57 -31.76
C ALA A 229 -9.94 15.02 -31.53
N ALA A 230 -11.25 15.23 -31.31
CA ALA A 230 -11.81 16.54 -31.08
C ALA A 230 -11.37 17.11 -29.72
N LEU A 231 -11.43 16.30 -28.66
CA LEU A 231 -10.96 16.70 -27.32
C LEU A 231 -9.45 16.95 -27.30
N GLN A 232 -8.65 16.13 -27.99
CA GLN A 232 -7.21 16.39 -28.11
C GLN A 232 -6.94 17.72 -28.82
N ALA A 233 -7.64 17.99 -29.93
CA ALA A 233 -7.51 19.26 -30.65
C ALA A 233 -7.93 20.46 -29.78
N ALA A 234 -8.95 20.30 -28.94
CA ALA A 234 -9.38 21.30 -27.99
C ALA A 234 -8.32 21.59 -26.91
N ILE A 235 -7.69 20.55 -26.35
CA ILE A 235 -6.58 20.68 -25.39
C ILE A 235 -5.38 21.36 -26.05
N ASP A 236 -4.97 20.91 -27.23
CA ASP A 236 -3.83 21.48 -27.95
C ASP A 236 -4.06 22.97 -28.26
N ARG A 237 -5.29 23.34 -28.60
CA ARG A 237 -5.70 24.72 -28.84
C ARG A 237 -5.71 25.54 -27.55
N ALA A 238 -6.25 24.98 -26.46
CA ALA A 238 -6.29 25.63 -25.15
C ALA A 238 -4.87 25.97 -24.67
N ILE A 239 -3.93 25.03 -24.79
CA ILE A 239 -2.51 25.24 -24.45
C ILE A 239 -1.90 26.33 -25.34
N ARG A 240 -2.09 26.24 -26.66
CA ARG A 240 -1.51 27.19 -27.62
C ARG A 240 -2.04 28.62 -27.43
N GLU A 241 -3.34 28.75 -27.15
CA GLU A 241 -4.00 30.04 -26.95
C GLU A 241 -3.95 30.54 -25.50
N ARG A 242 -3.36 29.75 -24.58
CA ARG A 242 -3.35 30.03 -23.13
C ARG A 242 -4.75 30.30 -22.58
N LYS A 243 -5.69 29.44 -22.95
CA LYS A 243 -7.08 29.44 -22.49
C LYS A 243 -7.37 28.18 -21.68
N ASN A 244 -8.40 28.25 -20.85
CA ASN A 244 -8.97 27.09 -20.17
C ASN A 244 -9.89 26.31 -21.11
N LEU A 245 -10.25 25.09 -20.74
CA LEU A 245 -11.13 24.22 -21.51
C LEU A 245 -12.34 23.79 -20.68
N SER A 246 -13.53 24.14 -21.17
CA SER A 246 -14.81 23.64 -20.69
C SER A 246 -15.20 22.38 -21.46
N ILE A 247 -15.62 21.35 -20.73
CA ILE A 247 -16.22 20.13 -21.26
C ILE A 247 -17.67 20.09 -20.77
N PRO A 248 -18.65 20.43 -21.62
CA PRO A 248 -20.06 20.43 -21.22
C PRO A 248 -20.54 19.07 -20.69
N ALA A 249 -21.73 19.06 -20.09
CA ALA A 249 -22.40 17.81 -19.74
C ALA A 249 -22.59 16.95 -21.00
N GLY A 250 -22.27 15.67 -20.89
CA GLY A 250 -22.24 14.77 -22.03
C GLY A 250 -21.41 13.52 -21.77
N TYR A 251 -21.49 12.58 -22.70
CA TYR A 251 -20.75 11.33 -22.67
C TYR A 251 -19.74 11.28 -23.81
N TYR A 252 -18.46 11.33 -23.44
CA TYR A 252 -17.35 11.49 -24.36
C TYR A 252 -16.54 10.19 -24.43
N ARG A 253 -16.53 9.55 -25.60
CA ARG A 253 -15.87 8.24 -25.79
C ARG A 253 -14.42 8.40 -26.23
N LEU A 254 -13.52 7.73 -25.51
CA LEU A 254 -12.09 7.79 -25.71
C LEU A 254 -11.53 6.47 -26.26
N ARG A 255 -10.65 6.57 -27.25
CA ARG A 255 -9.90 5.45 -27.84
C ARG A 255 -8.45 5.40 -27.37
N SER A 256 -7.93 6.51 -26.89
CA SER A 256 -6.59 6.67 -26.32
C SER A 256 -6.58 7.83 -25.34
N SER A 257 -5.48 7.98 -24.61
CA SER A 257 -5.30 9.08 -23.67
C SER A 257 -5.42 10.46 -24.30
N LEU A 258 -6.02 11.39 -23.56
CA LEU A 258 -5.91 12.83 -23.82
C LEU A 258 -4.59 13.34 -23.25
N LEU A 259 -3.70 13.81 -24.13
CA LEU A 259 -2.36 14.23 -23.78
C LEU A 259 -2.34 15.74 -23.46
N VAL A 260 -1.87 16.09 -22.27
CA VAL A 260 -1.66 17.47 -21.83
C VAL A 260 -0.15 17.68 -21.67
N ARG A 261 0.50 18.21 -22.70
CA ARG A 261 1.97 18.31 -22.78
C ARG A 261 2.46 19.73 -22.59
N ASN A 262 3.44 19.89 -21.70
CA ASN A 262 4.10 21.16 -21.39
C ASN A 262 3.15 22.35 -21.12
N PRO A 263 2.03 22.21 -20.39
CA PRO A 263 1.19 23.36 -20.05
C PRO A 263 1.94 24.32 -19.13
N GLU A 264 1.95 25.62 -19.45
CA GLU A 264 2.40 26.66 -18.50
C GLU A 264 1.36 26.85 -17.38
N GLY A 265 0.08 26.76 -17.74
CA GLY A 265 -1.08 26.73 -16.87
C GLY A 265 -2.31 26.34 -17.70
N LEU A 266 -3.09 25.36 -17.22
CA LEU A 266 -4.31 24.92 -17.89
C LEU A 266 -5.34 24.42 -16.87
N LEU A 267 -6.56 24.96 -16.92
CA LEU A 267 -7.72 24.39 -16.27
C LEU A 267 -8.59 23.65 -17.30
N ILE A 268 -8.85 22.37 -17.03
CA ILE A 268 -9.83 21.55 -17.73
C ILE A 268 -10.97 21.27 -16.76
N GLU A 269 -12.18 21.69 -17.11
CA GLU A 269 -13.34 21.62 -16.24
C GLU A 269 -14.53 21.00 -16.97
N GLY A 270 -15.13 19.97 -16.36
CA GLY A 270 -16.44 19.50 -16.77
C GLY A 270 -17.58 20.30 -16.14
N ALA A 271 -18.79 20.13 -16.65
CA ALA A 271 -19.99 20.77 -16.07
C ALA A 271 -20.24 20.31 -14.62
N ASP A 272 -20.10 19.01 -14.36
CA ASP A 272 -20.14 18.42 -13.02
C ASP A 272 -19.55 16.99 -13.01
N GLY A 273 -19.23 16.49 -11.81
CA GLY A 273 -18.63 15.16 -11.60
C GLY A 273 -19.54 13.95 -11.87
N VAL A 274 -20.77 14.17 -12.34
CA VAL A 274 -21.76 13.11 -12.62
C VAL A 274 -22.07 13.02 -14.12
N ASN A 275 -22.35 14.16 -14.74
CA ASN A 275 -22.91 14.29 -16.09
C ASN A 275 -21.85 14.56 -17.16
N THR A 276 -20.63 14.97 -16.81
CA THR A 276 -19.50 15.03 -17.76
C THR A 276 -18.68 13.75 -17.66
N VAL A 277 -18.94 12.80 -18.56
CA VAL A 277 -18.33 11.45 -18.52
C VAL A 277 -17.29 11.32 -19.62
N LEU A 278 -16.06 10.96 -19.25
CA LEU A 278 -14.99 10.53 -20.14
C LEU A 278 -14.85 9.02 -20.04
N ASP A 279 -15.23 8.32 -21.10
CA ASP A 279 -15.29 6.86 -21.15
C ASP A 279 -14.18 6.29 -22.04
N ILE A 280 -13.17 5.69 -21.44
CA ILE A 280 -12.08 4.98 -22.13
C ILE A 280 -12.32 3.47 -22.22
N SER A 281 -13.54 2.98 -21.93
CA SER A 281 -13.83 1.55 -21.83
C SER A 281 -13.51 0.74 -23.10
N GLU A 282 -13.57 1.36 -24.27
CA GLU A 282 -13.15 0.71 -25.51
C GLU A 282 -11.71 1.08 -25.95
N GLY A 283 -11.09 2.08 -25.31
CA GLY A 283 -9.75 2.60 -25.57
C GLY A 283 -8.65 1.98 -24.71
N ALA A 284 -7.44 2.53 -24.76
CA ALA A 284 -6.32 2.11 -23.91
C ALA A 284 -5.50 3.30 -23.41
N GLY A 285 -4.98 3.21 -22.17
CA GLY A 285 -4.21 4.26 -21.52
C GLY A 285 -4.98 5.01 -20.43
N ALA A 286 -4.58 6.25 -20.14
CA ALA A 286 -5.23 7.08 -19.13
C ALA A 286 -6.35 7.91 -19.76
N CYS A 287 -7.40 8.31 -19.04
CA CYS A 287 -8.31 9.33 -19.58
C CYS A 287 -7.52 10.64 -19.84
N PHE A 288 -6.67 11.05 -18.90
CA PHE A 288 -5.71 12.15 -19.05
C PHE A 288 -4.27 11.72 -18.80
N SER A 289 -3.32 12.19 -19.62
CA SER A 289 -1.89 12.05 -19.37
C SER A 289 -1.21 13.43 -19.35
N LEU A 290 -0.75 13.83 -18.17
CA LEU A 290 -0.08 15.12 -17.93
C LEU A 290 1.44 14.93 -18.04
N GLN A 291 2.11 15.70 -18.89
CA GLN A 291 3.52 15.50 -19.19
C GLN A 291 4.31 16.81 -19.22
N GLY A 292 5.30 16.95 -18.33
CA GLY A 292 6.30 18.02 -18.39
C GLY A 292 5.74 19.44 -18.24
N GLY A 293 4.55 19.63 -17.65
CA GLY A 293 3.97 20.95 -17.44
C GLY A 293 4.48 21.69 -16.21
N THR A 294 4.12 22.96 -16.10
CA THR A 294 4.27 23.75 -14.88
C THR A 294 3.03 23.60 -14.01
N GLU A 295 1.82 23.75 -14.57
CA GLU A 295 0.58 23.74 -13.78
C GLU A 295 -0.62 23.21 -14.57
N VAL A 296 -1.39 22.32 -13.94
CA VAL A 296 -2.65 21.78 -14.48
C VAL A 296 -3.68 21.60 -13.38
N THR A 297 -4.93 21.99 -13.66
CA THR A 297 -6.09 21.59 -12.87
C THR A 297 -7.07 20.79 -13.73
N ILE A 298 -7.54 19.65 -13.23
CA ILE A 298 -8.66 18.89 -13.78
C ILE A 298 -9.77 18.86 -12.73
N ARG A 299 -10.99 19.25 -13.08
CA ARG A 299 -12.11 19.17 -12.14
C ARG A 299 -13.45 18.86 -12.75
N ASN A 300 -14.37 18.39 -11.90
CA ASN A 300 -15.79 18.21 -12.23
C ASN A 300 -16.03 17.25 -13.40
N VAL A 301 -15.40 16.06 -13.37
CA VAL A 301 -15.57 15.04 -14.42
C VAL A 301 -15.66 13.64 -13.83
N ARG A 302 -16.38 12.76 -14.53
CA ARG A 302 -16.41 11.31 -14.28
C ARG A 302 -15.53 10.58 -15.28
N LEU A 303 -14.69 9.67 -14.81
CA LEU A 303 -13.78 8.84 -15.62
C LEU A 303 -14.23 7.38 -15.56
N LEU A 304 -14.39 6.74 -16.71
CA LEU A 304 -14.85 5.35 -16.81
C LEU A 304 -13.86 4.50 -17.61
N GLY A 305 -13.39 3.41 -17.00
CA GLY A 305 -12.59 2.38 -17.66
C GLY A 305 -13.38 1.10 -17.95
N HIS A 306 -12.67 0.02 -18.27
CA HIS A 306 -13.26 -1.25 -18.69
C HIS A 306 -13.10 -2.43 -17.73
N THR A 307 -12.26 -2.33 -16.69
CA THR A 307 -11.91 -3.48 -15.84
C THR A 307 -12.09 -3.15 -14.37
N GLY A 308 -13.01 -3.87 -13.74
CA GLY A 308 -13.25 -3.81 -12.31
C GLY A 308 -12.42 -4.81 -11.50
N MET A 309 -12.68 -4.88 -10.20
CA MET A 309 -12.02 -5.83 -9.28
C MET A 309 -12.31 -7.30 -9.64
N GLU A 310 -13.50 -7.62 -10.13
CA GLU A 310 -13.85 -9.00 -10.54
C GLU A 310 -13.05 -9.46 -11.77
N GLU A 311 -12.67 -8.50 -12.61
CA GLU A 311 -11.94 -8.70 -13.86
C GLU A 311 -10.44 -8.47 -13.69
N GLN A 312 -9.98 -8.24 -12.46
CA GLN A 312 -8.61 -7.90 -12.12
C GLN A 312 -7.61 -8.86 -12.76
N ALA A 313 -6.64 -8.28 -13.46
CA ALA A 313 -5.55 -9.04 -14.06
C ALA A 313 -4.67 -9.68 -12.99
N GLY A 314 -4.10 -10.83 -13.30
CA GLY A 314 -3.09 -11.46 -12.45
C GLY A 314 -1.72 -10.81 -12.59
N TYR A 315 -0.77 -11.39 -11.87
CA TYR A 315 0.66 -11.19 -12.07
C TYR A 315 1.30 -12.57 -12.26
N PHE A 316 2.47 -12.61 -12.89
CA PHE A 316 3.25 -13.84 -12.97
C PHE A 316 4.74 -13.55 -12.82
N THR A 317 5.48 -14.54 -12.32
CA THR A 317 6.94 -14.56 -12.38
C THR A 317 7.32 -15.40 -13.59
N SER A 318 8.09 -14.81 -14.49
CA SER A 318 8.64 -15.48 -15.66
C SER A 318 9.56 -16.64 -15.23
N SER A 319 9.82 -17.55 -16.15
CA SER A 319 10.71 -18.70 -15.94
C SER A 319 12.17 -18.29 -15.75
N SER A 320 12.50 -17.02 -16.05
CA SER A 320 13.78 -16.38 -15.73
C SER A 320 13.78 -15.65 -14.37
N GLY A 321 12.68 -15.66 -13.63
CA GLY A 321 12.59 -15.12 -12.27
C GLY A 321 12.13 -13.66 -12.15
N PHE A 322 11.69 -13.02 -13.24
CA PHE A 322 11.24 -11.62 -13.22
C PHE A 322 9.71 -11.53 -13.17
N SER A 323 9.19 -10.62 -12.34
CA SER A 323 7.74 -10.42 -12.19
C SER A 323 7.17 -9.50 -13.27
N PHE A 324 5.93 -9.76 -13.69
CA PHE A 324 5.17 -8.93 -14.62
C PHE A 324 3.71 -8.78 -14.20
N TRP A 325 3.22 -7.55 -14.23
CA TRP A 325 1.82 -7.17 -13.97
C TRP A 325 1.02 -7.21 -15.26
N ALA A 326 0.12 -8.19 -15.40
CA ALA A 326 -0.58 -8.42 -16.66
C ALA A 326 -1.59 -7.31 -17.03
N CYS A 327 -1.99 -6.46 -16.07
CA CYS A 327 -2.82 -5.28 -16.34
C CYS A 327 -2.17 -4.31 -17.33
N ALA A 328 -0.83 -4.27 -17.42
CA ALA A 328 -0.09 -3.43 -18.36
C ALA A 328 -0.36 -3.77 -19.84
N LEU A 329 -0.89 -4.96 -20.13
CA LEU A 329 -1.24 -5.39 -21.50
C LEU A 329 -2.63 -4.93 -21.94
N LYS A 330 -3.48 -4.52 -20.98
CA LYS A 330 -4.81 -3.98 -21.21
C LYS A 330 -5.04 -2.75 -20.30
N PRO A 331 -4.24 -1.69 -20.44
CA PRO A 331 -4.22 -0.62 -19.46
C PRO A 331 -5.44 0.31 -19.64
N CYS A 332 -6.12 0.60 -18.53
CA CYS A 332 -6.94 1.80 -18.40
C CYS A 332 -6.80 2.41 -17.01
N ASN A 333 -6.57 3.73 -16.97
CA ASN A 333 -6.49 4.51 -15.74
C ASN A 333 -7.18 5.88 -15.87
N GLY A 334 -7.40 6.56 -14.74
CA GLY A 334 -8.02 7.88 -14.70
C GLY A 334 -7.06 8.97 -15.17
N VAL A 335 -6.03 9.27 -14.37
CA VAL A 335 -5.04 10.31 -14.66
C VAL A 335 -3.63 9.77 -14.45
N GLY A 336 -2.77 9.92 -15.46
CA GLY A 336 -1.34 9.69 -15.35
C GLY A 336 -0.56 11.01 -15.35
N ILE A 337 0.36 11.17 -14.42
CA ILE A 337 1.14 12.40 -14.21
C ILE A 337 2.62 12.07 -14.35
N GLY A 338 3.33 12.78 -15.23
CA GLY A 338 4.77 12.65 -15.38
C GLY A 338 5.46 13.99 -15.53
N GLY A 339 6.22 14.39 -14.52
CA GLY A 339 7.04 15.61 -14.55
C GLY A 339 6.26 16.92 -14.69
N THR A 340 4.97 16.94 -14.37
CA THR A 340 4.19 18.19 -14.27
C THR A 340 4.28 18.72 -12.85
N GLU A 341 4.71 19.97 -12.68
CA GLU A 341 5.18 20.46 -11.37
C GLU A 341 4.06 20.64 -10.33
N ARG A 342 2.94 21.26 -10.71
CA ARG A 342 1.80 21.52 -9.83
C ARG A 342 0.53 20.97 -10.45
N VAL A 343 -0.11 20.02 -9.76
CA VAL A 343 -1.31 19.35 -10.26
C VAL A 343 -2.41 19.40 -9.21
N LEU A 344 -3.60 19.85 -9.61
CA LEU A 344 -4.83 19.71 -8.83
C LEU A 344 -5.83 18.84 -9.60
N VAL A 345 -6.31 17.79 -8.96
CA VAL A 345 -7.43 16.95 -9.43
C VAL A 345 -8.53 17.10 -8.39
N GLU A 346 -9.62 17.77 -8.76
CA GLU A 346 -10.68 18.17 -7.82
C GLU A 346 -12.04 17.64 -8.27
N ASN A 347 -12.79 17.00 -7.37
CA ASN A 347 -14.15 16.53 -7.67
C ASN A 347 -14.21 15.64 -8.93
N VAL A 348 -13.26 14.71 -9.02
CA VAL A 348 -13.11 13.77 -10.14
C VAL A 348 -13.40 12.35 -9.65
N HIS A 349 -14.28 11.66 -10.37
CA HIS A 349 -14.81 10.37 -9.93
C HIS A 349 -14.48 9.29 -10.95
N ALA A 350 -13.67 8.32 -10.56
CA ALA A 350 -13.20 7.27 -11.45
C ALA A 350 -13.78 5.90 -11.09
N SER A 351 -14.05 5.09 -12.12
CA SER A 351 -14.53 3.72 -11.94
C SER A 351 -14.03 2.75 -13.00
N ARG A 352 -13.92 1.46 -12.64
CA ARG A 352 -13.55 0.36 -13.55
C ARG A 352 -12.17 0.51 -14.21
N MET A 353 -11.18 0.93 -13.44
CA MET A 353 -9.80 1.10 -13.92
C MET A 353 -9.01 -0.21 -13.80
N ALA A 354 -8.42 -0.66 -14.91
CA ALA A 354 -7.60 -1.88 -14.98
C ALA A 354 -6.24 -1.72 -14.28
N SER A 355 -5.70 -0.50 -14.36
CA SER A 355 -4.42 -0.10 -13.80
C SER A 355 -4.64 0.92 -12.69
N GLU A 356 -3.55 1.42 -12.12
CA GLU A 356 -3.56 2.40 -11.04
C GLU A 356 -4.33 3.65 -11.45
N CYS A 357 -5.44 3.94 -10.76
CA CYS A 357 -6.43 4.91 -11.21
C CYS A 357 -5.84 6.32 -11.33
N PHE A 358 -5.19 6.80 -10.28
CA PHE A 358 -4.42 8.04 -10.29
C PHE A 358 -2.96 7.70 -10.04
N ILE A 359 -2.09 7.93 -11.02
CA ILE A 359 -0.68 7.56 -10.95
C ILE A 359 0.23 8.77 -11.20
N SER A 360 1.23 8.94 -10.34
CA SER A 360 2.40 9.81 -10.58
C SER A 360 3.62 8.95 -10.89
N GLY A 361 4.33 9.28 -11.97
CA GLY A 361 5.59 8.66 -12.35
C GLY A 361 6.39 9.55 -13.31
N GLY A 362 7.60 9.93 -12.91
CA GLY A 362 8.48 10.79 -13.70
C GLY A 362 9.84 11.04 -13.03
N PRO A 363 10.61 12.03 -13.54
CA PRO A 363 11.83 12.48 -12.87
C PRO A 363 11.52 12.98 -11.45
N TYR A 364 12.49 12.88 -10.56
CA TYR A 364 12.35 13.27 -9.15
C TYR A 364 13.67 13.79 -8.58
N ARG A 365 13.58 14.54 -7.47
CA ARG A 365 14.74 15.09 -6.76
C ARG A 365 15.56 14.00 -6.07
N LYS A 366 16.88 13.99 -6.33
CA LYS A 366 17.86 13.05 -5.76
C LYS A 366 18.83 13.79 -4.85
N GLY A 367 18.53 13.83 -3.54
CA GLY A 367 19.31 14.62 -2.60
C GLY A 367 19.24 16.10 -2.98
N GLN A 368 20.40 16.74 -3.19
CA GLN A 368 20.46 18.15 -3.62
C GLN A 368 20.24 18.34 -5.13
N GLU A 369 20.17 17.27 -5.93
CA GLU A 369 19.96 17.36 -7.36
C GLU A 369 18.47 17.46 -7.71
N GLU A 370 18.02 18.65 -8.09
CA GLU A 370 16.68 18.88 -8.62
C GLU A 370 16.66 18.72 -10.15
N PRO A 371 15.85 17.80 -10.71
CA PRO A 371 15.68 17.73 -12.15
C PRO A 371 14.90 18.96 -12.64
N ALA A 372 15.14 19.36 -13.90
CA ALA A 372 14.51 20.54 -14.50
C ALA A 372 12.97 20.52 -14.44
N LYS A 373 12.36 19.32 -14.50
CA LYS A 373 10.92 19.12 -14.36
C LYS A 373 10.64 17.84 -13.56
N TYR A 374 9.90 17.99 -12.47
CA TYR A 374 9.36 16.92 -11.63
C TYR A 374 8.10 17.41 -10.91
N THR A 375 7.31 16.51 -10.36
CA THR A 375 6.11 16.87 -9.61
C THR A 375 6.47 17.35 -8.21
N LYS A 376 6.27 18.66 -7.97
CA LYS A 376 6.57 19.38 -6.72
C LYS A 376 5.37 19.47 -5.79
N SER A 377 4.16 19.46 -6.36
CA SER A 377 2.90 19.50 -5.64
C SER A 377 1.81 18.77 -6.43
N LEU A 378 1.12 17.84 -5.76
CA LEU A 378 0.04 17.05 -6.33
C LEU A 378 -1.10 16.99 -5.31
N THR A 379 -2.28 17.47 -5.67
CA THR A 379 -3.46 17.41 -4.79
C THR A 379 -4.61 16.69 -5.47
N PHE A 380 -5.16 15.68 -4.80
CA PHE A 380 -6.45 15.07 -5.07
C PHE A 380 -7.44 15.54 -4.00
N LEU A 381 -8.49 16.24 -4.41
CA LEU A 381 -9.44 16.88 -3.51
C LEU A 381 -10.87 16.44 -3.83
N ARG A 382 -11.55 15.81 -2.86
CA ARG A 382 -12.95 15.34 -3.03
C ARG A 382 -13.15 14.40 -4.21
N CYS A 383 -12.12 13.62 -4.56
CA CYS A 383 -12.21 12.63 -5.63
C CYS A 383 -12.83 11.32 -5.11
N SER A 384 -13.30 10.48 -6.02
CA SER A 384 -13.64 9.10 -5.65
C SER A 384 -13.10 8.06 -6.60
N VAL A 385 -12.76 6.89 -6.07
CA VAL A 385 -12.40 5.70 -6.84
C VAL A 385 -13.31 4.56 -6.44
N THR A 386 -13.92 3.92 -7.44
CA THR A 386 -14.80 2.76 -7.24
C THR A 386 -14.45 1.64 -8.20
N ASP A 387 -14.50 0.39 -7.73
CA ASP A 387 -14.26 -0.78 -8.59
C ASP A 387 -12.97 -0.69 -9.43
N CYS A 388 -11.85 -0.37 -8.79
CA CYS A 388 -10.54 -0.29 -9.44
C CYS A 388 -9.78 -1.61 -9.24
N ALA A 389 -9.28 -2.20 -10.31
CA ALA A 389 -8.55 -3.47 -10.25
C ALA A 389 -7.17 -3.35 -9.59
N ALA A 390 -6.55 -2.17 -9.61
CA ALA A 390 -5.23 -1.92 -9.04
C ALA A 390 -5.31 -0.89 -7.90
N ASN A 391 -4.37 0.06 -7.84
CA ASN A 391 -4.32 1.11 -6.82
C ASN A 391 -5.33 2.22 -7.10
N ALA A 392 -5.92 2.79 -6.05
CA ALA A 392 -6.71 4.02 -6.19
C ALA A 392 -5.78 5.23 -6.46
N PHE A 393 -4.74 5.37 -5.66
CA PHE A 393 -3.70 6.38 -5.82
C PHE A 393 -2.32 5.70 -5.81
N ASN A 394 -1.44 6.02 -6.74
CA ASN A 394 -0.06 5.57 -6.73
C ASN A 394 0.91 6.73 -6.99
N ASN A 395 2.02 6.74 -6.27
CA ASN A 395 3.17 7.56 -6.50
C ASN A 395 4.41 6.66 -6.68
N CYS A 396 4.65 6.27 -7.93
CA CYS A 396 5.77 5.40 -8.35
C CYS A 396 7.11 6.14 -8.44
N ASP A 397 7.15 7.43 -8.09
CA ASP A 397 8.36 8.23 -8.02
C ASP A 397 8.52 8.86 -6.61
N PHE A 398 9.41 9.83 -6.49
CA PHE A 398 9.59 10.61 -5.25
C PHE A 398 8.95 12.00 -5.38
N ALA A 399 7.79 12.11 -6.05
CA ALA A 399 7.06 13.37 -6.15
C ALA A 399 6.77 13.93 -4.75
N GLU A 400 6.80 15.25 -4.67
CA GLU A 400 6.73 15.97 -3.42
C GLU A 400 5.32 16.51 -3.16
N SER A 401 5.00 16.68 -1.89
CA SER A 401 3.77 17.31 -1.43
C SER A 401 2.49 16.67 -2.00
N THR A 402 2.48 15.34 -2.12
CA THR A 402 1.28 14.59 -2.56
C THR A 402 0.21 14.65 -1.47
N SER A 403 -0.95 15.22 -1.78
CA SER A 403 -2.07 15.40 -0.86
C SER A 403 -3.32 14.68 -1.39
N ILE A 404 -3.88 13.75 -0.60
CA ILE A 404 -5.14 13.04 -0.87
C ILE A 404 -6.13 13.44 0.22
N LEU A 405 -7.07 14.32 -0.13
CA LEU A 405 -7.87 15.09 0.81
C LEU A 405 -9.37 14.86 0.57
N TYR A 406 -10.06 14.40 1.61
CA TYR A 406 -11.53 14.25 1.62
C TYR A 406 -12.06 13.39 0.47
N CYS A 407 -11.30 12.39 0.06
CA CYS A 407 -11.65 11.46 -1.01
C CYS A 407 -12.44 10.25 -0.48
N ARG A 408 -13.14 9.58 -1.39
CA ARG A 408 -13.86 8.32 -1.12
C ARG A 408 -13.29 7.19 -1.96
N VAL A 409 -12.87 6.10 -1.31
CA VAL A 409 -12.43 4.87 -1.99
C VAL A 409 -13.34 3.71 -1.58
N ASP A 410 -13.92 3.07 -2.58
CA ASP A 410 -14.80 1.90 -2.41
C ASP A 410 -14.51 0.87 -3.51
N GLY A 411 -13.55 0.00 -3.25
CA GLY A 411 -13.08 -0.97 -4.23
C GLY A 411 -11.78 -0.55 -4.89
N ALA A 412 -10.66 -0.97 -4.31
CA ALA A 412 -9.32 -0.90 -4.92
C ALA A 412 -8.58 -2.21 -4.69
N GLY A 413 -8.28 -2.90 -5.78
CA GLY A 413 -7.81 -4.29 -5.80
C GLY A 413 -6.41 -4.51 -5.22
N TRP A 414 -5.55 -3.49 -5.19
CA TRP A 414 -4.18 -3.61 -4.64
C TRP A 414 -3.99 -2.71 -3.41
N HIS A 415 -3.97 -1.38 -3.59
CA HIS A 415 -3.78 -0.40 -2.51
C HIS A 415 -4.80 0.75 -2.58
N MET A 416 -5.13 1.34 -1.44
CA MET A 416 -5.75 2.66 -1.41
C MET A 416 -4.73 3.70 -1.87
N TYR A 417 -3.53 3.64 -1.28
CA TYR A 417 -2.39 4.45 -1.67
C TYR A 417 -1.13 3.59 -1.62
N GLU A 418 -0.28 3.72 -2.61
CA GLU A 418 1.08 3.18 -2.61
C GLU A 418 2.04 4.28 -3.07
N GLY A 419 3.22 4.39 -2.45
CA GLY A 419 4.27 5.19 -3.04
C GLY A 419 5.41 5.61 -2.13
N SER A 420 6.47 6.08 -2.78
CA SER A 420 7.71 6.57 -2.17
C SER A 420 7.81 8.10 -2.09
N GLY A 421 6.70 8.81 -2.37
CA GLY A 421 6.64 10.27 -2.36
C GLY A 421 7.12 10.92 -1.07
N ARG A 422 7.39 12.23 -1.10
CA ARG A 422 7.81 13.01 0.08
C ARG A 422 6.73 14.00 0.48
N PHE A 423 6.64 14.28 1.78
CA PHE A 423 5.69 15.24 2.37
C PHE A 423 4.22 14.89 2.05
N ILE A 424 3.90 13.61 2.16
CA ILE A 424 2.60 13.04 1.83
C ILE A 424 1.56 13.47 2.88
N LYS A 425 0.35 13.79 2.44
CA LYS A 425 -0.81 14.08 3.30
C LYS A 425 -1.99 13.23 2.88
N ILE A 426 -2.49 12.37 3.76
CA ILE A 426 -3.70 11.57 3.53
C ILE A 426 -4.68 11.92 4.63
N VAL A 427 -5.63 12.80 4.33
CA VAL A 427 -6.46 13.48 5.34
C VAL A 427 -7.94 13.39 5.04
N GLY A 428 -8.73 13.02 6.04
CA GLY A 428 -10.19 13.16 5.98
C GLY A 428 -10.89 12.21 5.00
N ASN A 429 -10.24 11.11 4.60
CA ASN A 429 -10.77 10.20 3.59
C ASN A 429 -11.69 9.13 4.20
N TYR A 430 -12.62 8.62 3.39
CA TYR A 430 -13.41 7.43 3.72
C TYR A 430 -13.03 6.27 2.80
N ILE A 431 -12.64 5.14 3.39
CA ILE A 431 -11.99 4.03 2.71
C ILE A 431 -12.69 2.73 3.10
N ARG A 432 -13.12 1.95 2.10
CA ARG A 432 -13.62 0.59 2.28
C ARG A 432 -13.29 -0.29 1.06
N ASN A 433 -13.35 -1.60 1.22
CA ASN A 433 -13.10 -2.56 0.13
C ASN A 433 -11.78 -2.31 -0.61
N ALA A 434 -10.74 -1.88 0.10
CA ALA A 434 -9.47 -1.45 -0.47
C ALA A 434 -8.29 -2.11 0.24
N GLY A 435 -7.17 -2.28 -0.46
CA GLY A 435 -5.91 -2.59 0.20
C GLY A 435 -5.33 -1.38 0.94
N PRO A 436 -4.11 -1.51 1.49
CA PRO A 436 -3.63 -0.59 2.50
C PRO A 436 -3.30 0.79 1.95
N ILE A 437 -3.19 1.75 2.86
CA ILE A 437 -2.36 2.93 2.70
C ILE A 437 -0.92 2.48 2.98
N THR A 438 -0.10 2.36 1.93
CA THR A 438 1.31 1.97 2.02
C THR A 438 2.18 3.21 1.88
N ILE A 439 2.89 3.57 2.96
CA ILE A 439 3.87 4.65 2.96
C ILE A 439 5.27 4.05 2.80
N GLY A 440 5.98 4.49 1.76
CA GLY A 440 7.42 4.27 1.60
C GLY A 440 7.85 3.20 0.61
N ASP A 441 6.95 2.62 -0.19
CA ASP A 441 7.29 1.56 -1.15
C ASP A 441 8.31 2.02 -2.20
N ILE A 442 9.61 1.83 -1.92
CA ILE A 442 10.72 2.29 -2.78
C ILE A 442 10.74 1.45 -4.07
N PRO A 443 10.93 2.09 -5.24
CA PRO A 443 11.02 1.39 -6.53
C PRO A 443 12.00 0.21 -6.50
N HIS A 444 11.50 -0.99 -6.85
CA HIS A 444 12.23 -2.25 -6.73
C HIS A 444 13.40 -2.41 -7.72
N ASN A 445 13.49 -1.54 -8.72
CA ASN A 445 14.52 -1.58 -9.76
C ASN A 445 15.77 -0.74 -9.43
N LEU A 446 15.79 -0.04 -8.30
CA LEU A 446 16.94 0.77 -7.89
C LEU A 446 17.90 -0.07 -7.04
N PRO A 447 19.15 -0.29 -7.49
CA PRO A 447 20.13 -0.92 -6.62
C PRO A 447 20.36 -0.03 -5.40
N ARG A 448 20.66 -0.65 -4.26
CA ARG A 448 20.86 0.07 -3.00
C ARG A 448 21.91 1.18 -3.09
N THR A 449 22.93 1.02 -3.93
CA THR A 449 23.94 2.05 -4.24
C THR A 449 23.33 3.31 -4.86
N GLY A 450 22.26 3.16 -5.65
CA GLY A 450 21.49 4.27 -6.22
C GLY A 450 20.58 4.98 -5.21
N LEU A 451 20.39 4.42 -4.02
CA LEU A 451 19.52 4.95 -2.96
C LEU A 451 20.26 5.77 -1.89
N ARG A 452 21.57 6.00 -2.05
CA ARG A 452 22.36 6.80 -1.06
C ARG A 452 21.78 8.18 -0.80
N HIS A 453 21.19 8.80 -1.83
CA HIS A 453 20.52 10.10 -1.72
C HIS A 453 19.32 10.13 -0.75
N LEU A 454 18.79 8.96 -0.36
CA LEU A 454 17.75 8.87 0.67
C LEU A 454 18.29 9.13 2.08
N GLU A 455 19.60 9.07 2.31
CA GLU A 455 20.19 9.44 3.60
C GLU A 455 20.16 10.96 3.83
N ASP A 456 20.13 11.75 2.75
CA ASP A 456 20.09 13.22 2.83
C ASP A 456 18.68 13.75 3.10
N LEU A 457 17.67 13.20 2.43
CA LEU A 457 16.29 13.72 2.42
C LEU A 457 15.25 12.76 2.98
N GLY A 458 15.60 11.48 3.21
CA GLY A 458 14.63 10.43 3.47
C GLY A 458 13.70 10.13 2.28
N ALA A 459 12.72 9.29 2.57
CA ALA A 459 11.59 8.98 1.71
C ALA A 459 10.32 8.94 2.56
N GLY A 460 9.15 9.01 1.94
CA GLY A 460 7.89 8.66 2.59
C GLY A 460 7.52 9.48 3.83
N GLN A 461 8.06 10.70 4.04
CA GLN A 461 7.58 11.57 5.10
C GLN A 461 6.09 11.79 4.91
N ALA A 462 5.28 11.48 5.92
CA ALA A 462 3.84 11.41 5.73
C ALA A 462 3.05 11.81 6.97
N VAL A 463 1.89 12.41 6.74
CA VAL A 463 0.83 12.61 7.73
C VAL A 463 -0.42 11.88 7.24
N VAL A 464 -0.87 10.88 8.01
CA VAL A 464 -2.09 10.12 7.75
C VAL A 464 -3.06 10.37 8.91
N THR A 465 -4.04 11.25 8.69
CA THR A 465 -4.91 11.72 9.78
C THR A 465 -6.37 11.86 9.43
N ASP A 466 -7.24 11.69 10.43
CA ASP A 466 -8.68 11.95 10.35
C ASP A 466 -9.40 11.10 9.29
N ASN A 467 -8.84 9.93 8.94
CA ASN A 467 -9.46 9.02 7.97
C ASN A 467 -10.40 8.02 8.66
N VAL A 468 -11.39 7.56 7.92
CA VAL A 468 -12.26 6.45 8.31
C VAL A 468 -11.94 5.24 7.43
N LEU A 469 -11.51 4.15 8.05
CA LEU A 469 -11.20 2.87 7.43
C LEU A 469 -12.22 1.82 7.88
N GLU A 470 -13.09 1.39 6.97
CA GLU A 470 -14.10 0.38 7.24
C GLU A 470 -13.63 -1.00 6.79
N GLY A 471 -13.71 -1.96 7.71
CA GLY A 471 -13.18 -3.33 7.55
C GLY A 471 -14.07 -4.33 6.82
N ILE A 472 -15.09 -3.89 6.08
CA ILE A 472 -15.93 -4.79 5.29
C ILE A 472 -15.16 -5.21 4.02
N GLY A 473 -15.16 -6.51 3.72
CA GLY A 473 -14.54 -7.06 2.51
C GLY A 473 -13.01 -7.04 2.56
N ARG A 474 -12.39 -6.32 1.63
CA ARG A 474 -10.94 -6.11 1.63
C ARG A 474 -10.59 -4.96 2.59
N CYS A 475 -9.76 -5.26 3.58
CA CYS A 475 -9.41 -4.37 4.69
C CYS A 475 -7.88 -4.20 4.81
N GLY A 476 -7.28 -3.38 3.94
CA GLY A 476 -5.88 -2.97 4.08
C GLY A 476 -5.75 -1.74 4.97
N GLY A 477 -4.89 -1.84 6.00
CA GLY A 477 -4.75 -0.82 7.05
C GLY A 477 -3.81 0.29 6.63
N ILE A 478 -3.05 0.80 7.59
CA ILE A 478 -1.92 1.69 7.33
C ILE A 478 -0.64 0.87 7.48
N ALA A 479 0.12 0.77 6.39
CA ALA A 479 1.41 0.12 6.34
C ALA A 479 2.51 1.17 6.18
N ILE A 480 3.52 1.11 7.05
CA ILE A 480 4.73 1.93 7.01
C ILE A 480 5.89 0.96 6.84
N ASN A 481 6.47 0.92 5.64
CA ASN A 481 7.43 -0.11 5.21
C ASN A 481 8.39 0.46 4.17
N HIS A 482 9.54 -0.20 4.02
CA HIS A 482 10.52 0.07 2.95
C HIS A 482 11.21 1.44 2.97
N GLY A 483 11.43 2.03 4.14
CA GLY A 483 12.36 3.16 4.34
C GLY A 483 11.76 4.54 4.65
N PRO A 484 10.46 4.72 4.93
CA PRO A 484 9.93 6.03 5.25
C PRO A 484 10.46 6.50 6.60
N THR A 485 10.73 7.80 6.71
CA THR A 485 11.12 8.44 7.96
C THR A 485 10.14 9.56 8.28
N GLN A 486 9.93 9.87 9.56
CA GLN A 486 9.08 10.99 10.00
C GLN A 486 7.63 10.83 9.54
N VAL A 487 6.97 9.81 10.09
CA VAL A 487 5.58 9.48 9.76
C VAL A 487 4.68 9.70 10.98
N ILE A 488 3.57 10.41 10.78
CA ILE A 488 2.54 10.62 11.78
C ILE A 488 1.26 9.92 11.34
N VAL A 489 0.73 9.03 12.18
CA VAL A 489 -0.57 8.40 12.02
C VAL A 489 -1.46 8.83 13.19
N ALA A 490 -2.40 9.72 12.93
CA ALA A 490 -3.16 10.40 13.98
C ALA A 490 -4.68 10.33 13.76
N ASN A 491 -5.46 10.21 14.84
CA ASN A 491 -6.91 10.47 14.82
C ASN A 491 -7.72 9.69 13.76
N ASN A 492 -7.26 8.51 13.34
CA ASN A 492 -7.99 7.68 12.38
C ASN A 492 -9.00 6.79 13.10
N LEU A 493 -10.13 6.51 12.43
CA LEU A 493 -11.16 5.58 12.88
C LEU A 493 -11.09 4.30 12.05
N PHE A 494 -10.82 3.17 12.71
CA PHE A 494 -10.94 1.85 12.11
C PHE A 494 -12.20 1.19 12.64
N ILE A 495 -13.10 0.81 11.73
CA ILE A 495 -14.43 0.29 12.05
C ILE A 495 -14.53 -1.15 11.57
N ASN A 496 -14.93 -2.08 12.45
CA ASN A 496 -15.16 -3.49 12.13
C ASN A 496 -13.96 -4.19 11.48
N TYR A 497 -12.76 -3.91 11.96
CA TYR A 497 -11.55 -4.23 11.23
C TYR A 497 -11.14 -5.70 11.36
N ASN A 498 -11.03 -6.41 10.22
CA ASN A 498 -10.66 -7.83 10.13
C ASN A 498 -9.24 -8.06 9.55
N GLY A 499 -8.38 -7.05 9.62
CA GLY A 499 -6.96 -7.09 9.26
C GLY A 499 -6.11 -6.36 10.30
N THR A 500 -4.80 -6.25 10.09
CA THR A 500 -3.96 -5.42 10.95
C THR A 500 -4.22 -3.94 10.63
N ALA A 501 -4.63 -3.15 11.63
CA ALA A 501 -5.03 -1.76 11.43
C ALA A 501 -3.84 -0.85 11.12
N ILE A 502 -2.78 -0.90 11.94
CA ILE A 502 -1.54 -0.14 11.72
C ILE A 502 -0.34 -1.07 11.84
N ASN A 503 0.54 -1.07 10.84
CA ASN A 503 1.76 -1.86 10.80
C ASN A 503 2.97 -0.98 10.43
N ALA A 504 3.79 -0.64 11.41
CA ALA A 504 5.10 -0.04 11.22
C ALA A 504 6.17 -1.14 11.27
N SER A 505 6.63 -1.57 10.10
CA SER A 505 7.46 -2.77 9.96
C SER A 505 8.88 -2.44 9.52
N SER A 506 9.84 -2.90 10.31
CA SER A 506 11.26 -2.91 9.97
C SER A 506 11.63 -4.02 8.99
N ASN A 507 10.67 -4.84 8.52
CA ASN A 507 10.97 -5.87 7.53
C ASN A 507 11.41 -5.21 6.24
N THR A 508 12.63 -5.52 5.83
CA THR A 508 13.24 -4.99 4.62
C THR A 508 13.57 -6.11 3.66
N VAL A 509 13.52 -5.77 2.39
CA VAL A 509 14.17 -6.50 1.30
C VAL A 509 15.47 -5.78 0.91
N HIS A 510 16.34 -6.43 0.14
CA HIS A 510 17.73 -5.98 -0.08
C HIS A 510 17.87 -4.60 -0.77
N TRP A 511 16.80 -4.08 -1.36
CA TRP A 511 16.71 -2.74 -1.96
C TRP A 511 15.95 -1.71 -1.09
N SER A 512 15.69 -1.98 0.19
CA SER A 512 14.92 -1.09 1.07
C SER A 512 15.57 -0.92 2.46
N PHE A 513 15.08 0.05 3.23
CA PHE A 513 15.56 0.39 4.58
C PHE A 513 14.44 0.26 5.62
N PRO A 514 14.74 0.06 6.91
CA PRO A 514 13.71 0.05 7.94
C PRO A 514 13.14 1.47 8.14
N PRO A 515 11.82 1.62 8.33
CA PRO A 515 11.25 2.88 8.80
C PRO A 515 11.77 3.30 10.18
N GLN A 516 11.68 4.60 10.48
CA GLN A 516 12.04 5.19 11.79
C GLN A 516 11.41 6.57 12.00
N ASN A 517 11.45 7.09 13.24
CA ASN A 517 10.87 8.39 13.63
C ASN A 517 9.36 8.42 13.38
N ILE A 518 8.61 7.57 14.08
CA ILE A 518 7.17 7.36 13.85
C ILE A 518 6.36 7.78 15.06
N ILE A 519 5.24 8.45 14.84
CA ILE A 519 4.24 8.75 15.87
C ILE A 519 2.91 8.12 15.46
N ILE A 520 2.36 7.27 16.32
CA ILE A 520 1.03 6.67 16.17
C ILE A 520 0.17 7.11 17.35
N THR A 521 -0.78 8.01 17.13
CA THR A 521 -1.49 8.65 18.24
C THR A 521 -2.98 8.90 18.03
N GLY A 522 -3.79 8.86 19.09
CA GLY A 522 -5.20 9.29 19.05
C GLY A 522 -6.12 8.44 18.16
N ASN A 523 -5.70 7.26 17.72
CA ASN A 523 -6.51 6.42 16.83
C ASN A 523 -7.54 5.59 17.62
N ILE A 524 -8.72 5.39 17.02
CA ILE A 524 -9.74 4.47 17.54
C ILE A 524 -9.81 3.26 16.63
N ILE A 525 -9.52 2.08 17.19
CA ILE A 525 -9.37 0.83 16.46
C ILE A 525 -10.36 -0.20 16.98
N ASP A 526 -11.51 -0.31 16.30
CA ASP A 526 -12.48 -1.39 16.50
C ASP A 526 -12.08 -2.62 15.67
N LEU A 527 -11.54 -3.63 16.33
CA LEU A 527 -11.15 -4.91 15.73
C LEU A 527 -12.30 -5.92 15.74
N THR A 528 -13.56 -5.52 15.96
CA THR A 528 -14.69 -6.44 15.94
C THR A 528 -14.91 -6.99 14.54
N CYS A 529 -14.75 -8.29 14.38
CA CYS A 529 -15.11 -8.97 13.15
C CYS A 529 -16.64 -9.15 13.11
N THR A 530 -17.27 -8.71 12.03
CA THR A 530 -18.73 -8.79 11.83
C THR A 530 -19.15 -9.91 10.89
N ASP A 531 -18.18 -10.61 10.28
CA ASP A 531 -18.39 -11.80 9.47
C ASP A 531 -18.00 -13.07 10.23
N ASP A 532 -18.37 -14.24 9.71
CA ASP A 532 -18.06 -15.54 10.33
C ASP A 532 -16.61 -16.02 10.04
N LYS A 533 -15.71 -15.14 9.58
CA LYS A 533 -14.34 -15.49 9.13
C LYS A 533 -13.29 -14.58 9.77
N PRO A 534 -13.14 -14.62 11.11
CA PRO A 534 -12.22 -13.73 11.80
C PRO A 534 -10.76 -14.14 11.52
N ARG A 535 -9.91 -13.17 11.16
CA ARG A 535 -8.49 -13.38 10.85
C ARG A 535 -7.57 -13.03 12.02
N TRP A 536 -6.39 -13.66 12.08
CA TRP A 536 -5.32 -13.20 12.96
C TRP A 536 -4.92 -11.77 12.60
N ARG A 537 -5.00 -10.87 13.59
CA ARG A 537 -4.77 -9.44 13.37
C ARG A 537 -4.26 -8.71 14.61
N SER A 538 -3.58 -7.60 14.36
CA SER A 538 -3.16 -6.68 15.41
C SER A 538 -3.87 -5.33 15.27
N GLY A 539 -4.10 -4.63 16.38
CA GLY A 539 -4.44 -3.21 16.32
C GLY A 539 -3.26 -2.41 15.81
N ILE A 540 -2.17 -2.42 16.57
CA ILE A 540 -0.92 -1.74 16.20
C ILE A 540 0.22 -2.74 16.29
N SER A 541 1.02 -2.83 15.23
CA SER A 541 2.26 -3.61 15.18
C SER A 541 3.43 -2.69 14.88
N VAL A 542 4.46 -2.72 15.73
CA VAL A 542 5.65 -1.87 15.61
C VAL A 542 6.90 -2.73 15.75
N SER A 543 7.79 -2.67 14.77
CA SER A 543 9.14 -3.26 14.87
C SER A 543 10.24 -2.26 14.47
N THR A 544 9.86 -1.00 14.29
CA THR A 544 10.69 0.13 13.85
C THR A 544 11.22 0.93 15.03
N SER A 545 12.40 1.51 14.89
CA SER A 545 13.02 2.33 15.93
C SER A 545 12.43 3.74 16.01
N ASP A 546 12.71 4.44 17.12
CA ASP A 546 12.34 5.84 17.35
C ASP A 546 10.84 6.06 17.14
N THR A 547 10.05 5.20 17.79
CA THR A 547 8.60 5.15 17.60
C THR A 547 7.87 5.43 18.91
N THR A 548 6.92 6.37 18.84
CA THR A 548 5.97 6.67 19.91
C THR A 548 4.59 6.15 19.54
N VAL A 549 3.97 5.39 20.45
CA VAL A 549 2.59 4.91 20.34
C VAL A 549 1.81 5.44 21.55
N SER A 550 0.94 6.42 21.36
CA SER A 550 0.25 7.07 22.47
C SER A 550 -1.24 7.31 22.27
N ASP A 551 -2.03 7.36 23.35
CA ASP A 551 -3.42 7.85 23.31
C ASP A 551 -4.36 7.08 22.35
N ASN A 552 -4.01 5.82 22.01
CA ASN A 552 -4.84 5.01 21.11
C ASN A 552 -5.84 4.16 21.90
N GLN A 553 -7.01 3.92 21.31
CA GLN A 553 -7.99 2.95 21.79
C GLN A 553 -8.02 1.74 20.87
N VAL A 554 -7.69 0.56 21.39
CA VAL A 554 -7.72 -0.70 20.64
C VAL A 554 -8.66 -1.66 21.34
N TYR A 555 -9.69 -2.14 20.64
CA TYR A 555 -10.68 -2.99 21.29
C TYR A 555 -11.38 -3.97 20.38
N VAL A 556 -11.98 -4.97 21.01
CA VAL A 556 -13.06 -5.80 20.45
C VAL A 556 -14.33 -5.52 21.25
N ARG A 557 -15.46 -5.38 20.56
CA ARG A 557 -16.77 -5.23 21.19
C ARG A 557 -17.22 -6.56 21.76
N GLY A 558 -17.69 -6.56 23.01
CA GLY A 558 -18.16 -7.77 23.69
C GLY A 558 -17.02 -8.64 24.21
N ALA A 559 -17.13 -9.96 24.04
CA ALA A 559 -16.21 -10.93 24.60
C ALA A 559 -14.82 -10.88 23.95
N CYS A 560 -13.82 -11.38 24.68
CA CYS A 560 -12.45 -11.49 24.19
C CYS A 560 -12.35 -12.31 22.89
N ALA A 561 -11.70 -11.78 21.86
CA ALA A 561 -11.48 -12.50 20.60
C ALA A 561 -10.12 -13.22 20.58
N PRO A 562 -10.06 -14.54 20.28
CA PRO A 562 -8.85 -15.38 20.41
C PRO A 562 -7.77 -15.11 19.36
N ASN A 563 -8.07 -14.37 18.29
CA ASN A 563 -7.15 -14.11 17.18
C ASN A 563 -6.71 -12.65 17.08
N VAL A 564 -6.91 -11.88 18.15
CA VAL A 564 -6.63 -10.45 18.20
C VAL A 564 -5.51 -10.15 19.19
N THR A 565 -4.51 -9.40 18.71
CA THR A 565 -3.50 -8.75 19.55
C THR A 565 -3.76 -7.24 19.56
N GLY A 566 -3.79 -6.61 20.73
CA GLY A 566 -3.96 -5.16 20.82
C GLY A 566 -2.73 -4.42 20.26
N LEU A 567 -1.61 -4.56 20.97
CA LEU A 567 -0.32 -3.98 20.63
C LEU A 567 0.73 -5.08 20.46
N ARG A 568 1.49 -5.03 19.36
CA ARG A 568 2.58 -5.96 19.07
C ARG A 568 3.87 -5.17 18.85
N ILE A 569 4.92 -5.51 19.60
CA ILE A 569 6.25 -4.90 19.49
C ILE A 569 7.30 -5.94 19.11
N GLY A 570 8.23 -5.56 18.23
CA GLY A 570 9.34 -6.41 17.77
C GLY A 570 10.69 -5.95 18.31
N GLU A 571 11.54 -6.92 18.67
CA GLU A 571 12.89 -6.72 19.24
C GLU A 571 13.89 -5.99 18.34
N SER A 572 13.59 -5.86 17.05
CA SER A 572 14.35 -5.02 16.13
C SER A 572 14.27 -3.52 16.45
N ALA A 573 13.24 -3.09 17.18
CA ALA A 573 13.02 -1.68 17.49
C ALA A 573 13.88 -1.21 18.66
N GLN A 574 14.48 -0.02 18.53
CA GLN A 574 15.11 0.72 19.63
C GLN A 574 14.35 2.02 19.89
N ASN A 575 14.47 2.56 21.11
CA ASN A 575 13.86 3.84 21.52
C ASN A 575 12.34 3.86 21.32
N LEU A 576 11.66 2.87 21.91
CA LEU A 576 10.20 2.80 21.89
C LEU A 576 9.60 3.53 23.09
N ASN A 577 8.58 4.35 22.84
CA ASN A 577 7.76 4.96 23.88
C ASN A 577 6.29 4.62 23.67
N ILE A 578 5.69 3.84 24.57
CA ILE A 578 4.33 3.32 24.43
C ILE A 578 3.54 3.71 25.67
N HIS A 579 2.64 4.67 25.55
CA HIS A 579 1.93 5.19 26.72
C HIS A 579 0.51 5.67 26.51
N ASP A 580 -0.26 5.71 27.59
CA ASP A 580 -1.63 6.25 27.60
C ASP A 580 -2.59 5.58 26.60
N ASN A 581 -2.30 4.33 26.21
CA ASN A 581 -3.18 3.55 25.34
C ASN A 581 -4.21 2.77 26.17
N LEU A 582 -5.42 2.64 25.63
CA LEU A 582 -6.48 1.78 26.16
C LEU A 582 -6.64 0.53 25.28
N VAL A 583 -6.33 -0.64 25.82
CA VAL A 583 -6.45 -1.94 25.13
C VAL A 583 -7.48 -2.82 25.83
N ARG A 584 -8.47 -3.31 25.08
CA ARG A 584 -9.60 -4.07 25.63
C ARG A 584 -9.96 -5.31 24.82
N ASN A 585 -10.28 -6.41 25.52
CA ASN A 585 -10.96 -7.59 24.94
C ASN A 585 -10.18 -8.28 23.80
N CYS A 586 -8.84 -8.21 23.83
CA CYS A 586 -7.97 -8.91 22.90
C CYS A 586 -7.52 -10.25 23.48
N SER A 587 -7.24 -11.26 22.64
CA SER A 587 -6.54 -12.46 23.12
C SER A 587 -5.27 -12.07 23.86
N THR A 588 -4.46 -11.21 23.24
CA THR A 588 -3.25 -10.66 23.84
C THR A 588 -3.34 -9.14 23.85
N GLY A 589 -3.20 -8.52 25.02
CA GLY A 589 -3.29 -7.06 25.15
C GLY A 589 -2.07 -6.38 24.53
N LEU A 590 -0.90 -6.61 25.14
CA LEU A 590 0.41 -6.19 24.66
C LEU A 590 1.32 -7.40 24.52
N SER A 591 2.07 -7.47 23.41
CA SER A 591 3.06 -8.53 23.22
C SER A 591 4.38 -8.01 22.67
N ALA A 592 5.50 -8.46 23.25
CA ALA A 592 6.84 -8.31 22.71
C ALA A 592 7.32 -9.62 22.09
N HIS A 593 8.00 -9.53 20.94
CA HIS A 593 8.47 -10.67 20.16
C HIS A 593 9.94 -10.53 19.79
N ARG A 594 10.65 -11.65 19.78
CA ARG A 594 12.06 -11.75 19.39
C ARG A 594 12.29 -11.45 17.91
N LEU A 595 13.49 -11.00 17.60
CA LEU A 595 14.00 -10.89 16.23
C LEU A 595 14.81 -12.15 15.91
N GLU A 596 14.35 -12.94 14.93
CA GLU A 596 15.01 -14.17 14.48
C GLU A 596 15.64 -13.96 13.09
N GLY A 597 16.90 -14.39 12.93
CA GLY A 597 17.60 -14.47 11.66
C GLY A 597 18.04 -15.89 11.32
N ARG A 598 18.43 -16.10 10.07
CA ARG A 598 18.97 -17.38 9.58
C ARG A 598 20.28 -17.18 8.81
N VAL A 599 21.25 -18.04 9.07
CA VAL A 599 22.50 -18.13 8.31
C VAL A 599 22.24 -18.70 6.92
N VAL A 600 22.65 -17.96 5.88
CA VAL A 600 22.55 -18.39 4.48
C VAL A 600 23.85 -19.05 4.03
N LYS A 601 25.00 -18.42 4.28
CA LYS A 601 26.32 -18.93 3.93
C LYS A 601 27.33 -18.56 5.01
N VAL A 602 28.21 -19.49 5.35
CA VAL A 602 29.37 -19.25 6.22
C VAL A 602 30.59 -18.98 5.34
N THR A 603 31.23 -17.83 5.54
CA THR A 603 32.47 -17.47 4.85
C THR A 603 33.68 -17.96 5.65
N ASP A 604 33.67 -17.70 6.95
CA ASP A 604 34.66 -18.18 7.91
C ASP A 604 34.03 -18.21 9.33
N PRO A 605 34.72 -18.71 10.37
CA PRO A 605 34.16 -18.78 11.73
C PRO A 605 33.70 -17.46 12.34
N SER A 606 34.07 -16.31 11.76
CA SER A 606 33.65 -14.97 12.19
C SER A 606 32.72 -14.26 11.20
N ARG A 607 32.41 -14.88 10.05
CA ARG A 607 31.69 -14.21 8.96
C ARG A 607 30.65 -15.08 8.29
N PHE A 608 29.47 -14.52 8.08
CA PHE A 608 28.37 -15.21 7.41
C PHE A 608 27.36 -14.24 6.81
N THR A 609 26.66 -14.68 5.77
CA THR A 609 25.50 -13.95 5.21
C THR A 609 24.20 -14.42 5.84
N VAL A 610 23.19 -13.54 5.85
CA VAL A 610 21.96 -13.72 6.64
C VAL A 610 20.69 -13.38 5.85
N GLU A 611 19.59 -14.02 6.23
CA GLU A 611 18.22 -13.60 5.91
C GLU A 611 17.36 -13.46 7.18
N GLY A 612 16.21 -12.78 7.05
CA GLY A 612 15.20 -12.69 8.12
C GLY A 612 15.36 -11.54 9.11
N ILE A 613 16.41 -10.71 8.97
CA ILE A 613 16.61 -9.50 9.78
C ILE A 613 16.46 -8.22 8.96
N PRO A 614 16.13 -7.06 9.58
CA PRO A 614 16.16 -5.78 8.90
C PRO A 614 17.55 -5.43 8.36
N TYR A 615 17.58 -4.63 7.31
CA TYR A 615 18.81 -4.11 6.73
C TYR A 615 18.98 -2.64 7.08
N PRO A 616 19.77 -2.31 8.12
CA PRO A 616 19.78 -1.00 8.77
C PRO A 616 20.11 0.19 7.85
N TRP A 617 19.93 1.42 8.33
CA TRP A 617 20.53 2.60 7.69
C TRP A 617 22.04 2.67 7.94
N ARG A 618 22.83 3.29 7.03
CA ARG A 618 24.30 3.35 7.18
C ARG A 618 24.75 4.09 8.45
N TYR A 619 24.00 5.10 8.85
CA TYR A 619 24.27 5.88 10.07
C TYR A 619 23.81 5.18 11.37
N SER A 620 23.14 4.03 11.31
CA SER A 620 22.64 3.34 12.51
C SER A 620 23.70 2.52 13.25
N GLY A 621 24.93 2.47 12.73
CA GLY A 621 26.01 1.66 13.31
C GLY A 621 25.95 0.17 12.99
N PHE A 622 25.06 -0.28 12.09
CA PHE A 622 25.08 -1.62 11.48
C PHE A 622 25.13 -2.79 12.48
N TYR A 623 24.25 -2.77 13.48
CA TYR A 623 24.22 -3.78 14.53
C TYR A 623 25.50 -3.93 15.36
N LYS A 624 26.45 -3.00 15.24
CA LYS A 624 27.68 -3.05 16.05
C LYS A 624 27.33 -3.08 17.54
N GLY A 625 27.89 -4.06 18.25
CA GLY A 625 27.65 -4.31 19.67
C GLY A 625 26.34 -5.01 20.00
N TRP A 626 25.53 -5.41 19.01
CA TRP A 626 24.35 -6.23 19.24
C TRP A 626 24.73 -7.66 19.62
N ASN A 627 23.86 -8.28 20.42
CA ASN A 627 24.02 -9.65 20.85
C ASN A 627 23.38 -10.60 19.84
N LEU A 628 24.11 -11.62 19.45
CA LEU A 628 23.65 -12.71 18.62
C LEU A 628 23.62 -14.01 19.43
N VAL A 629 22.48 -14.69 19.42
CA VAL A 629 22.23 -15.88 20.21
C VAL A 629 21.73 -17.02 19.34
N TRP A 630 22.49 -18.12 19.28
CA TRP A 630 22.15 -19.26 18.44
C TRP A 630 20.99 -20.10 18.99
N LEU A 631 20.12 -20.57 18.09
CA LEU A 631 18.99 -21.44 18.40
C LEU A 631 19.33 -22.87 17.91
N GLY A 632 19.61 -23.78 18.84
CA GLY A 632 19.89 -25.20 18.56
C GLY A 632 20.68 -25.92 19.67
N GLU A 633 20.55 -27.24 19.73
CA GLU A 633 21.32 -28.09 20.65
C GLU A 633 22.81 -28.12 20.25
N GLY A 634 23.72 -27.99 21.22
CA GLY A 634 25.18 -28.02 20.99
C GLY A 634 25.85 -26.71 20.56
N LYS A 635 25.09 -25.61 20.37
CA LYS A 635 25.64 -24.28 20.01
C LYS A 635 26.04 -23.44 21.23
N PRO A 636 26.87 -22.38 21.07
CA PRO A 636 27.28 -21.54 22.19
C PRO A 636 26.08 -20.97 22.94
N ARG A 637 26.02 -21.21 24.26
CA ARG A 637 25.01 -20.60 25.15
C ARG A 637 25.36 -19.16 25.54
N ILE A 638 26.56 -18.71 25.16
CA ILE A 638 27.07 -17.37 25.40
C ILE A 638 26.80 -16.54 24.14
N PRO A 639 26.24 -15.32 24.25
CA PRO A 639 26.03 -14.46 23.10
C PRO A 639 27.34 -14.15 22.36
N CYS A 640 27.29 -14.22 21.03
CA CYS A 640 28.30 -13.61 20.16
C CYS A 640 27.99 -12.11 20.02
N LEU A 641 29.02 -11.28 19.77
CA LEU A 641 28.81 -9.85 19.49
C LEU A 641 28.98 -9.60 17.99
N ALA A 642 28.05 -8.83 17.41
CA ALA A 642 28.22 -8.29 16.08
C ALA A 642 29.26 -7.15 16.12
N ASP A 643 30.31 -7.24 15.31
CA ASP A 643 31.26 -6.13 15.10
C ASP A 643 30.74 -5.18 14.03
N VAL A 644 30.29 -5.72 12.89
CA VAL A 644 29.65 -4.95 11.82
C VAL A 644 28.73 -5.83 10.99
N PHE A 645 27.62 -5.26 10.52
CA PHE A 645 26.82 -5.80 9.42
C PHE A 645 27.03 -4.97 8.15
N ASP A 646 27.61 -5.57 7.11
CA ASP A 646 27.77 -4.89 5.84
C ASP A 646 26.49 -5.04 5.00
N ASN A 647 25.77 -3.94 4.82
CA ASN A 647 24.53 -3.88 4.03
C ASN A 647 24.72 -4.10 2.52
N ASP A 648 25.92 -3.89 1.99
CA ASP A 648 26.20 -4.03 0.56
C ASP A 648 26.49 -5.52 0.23
N THR A 649 27.11 -6.25 1.16
CA THR A 649 27.40 -7.70 1.02
C THR A 649 26.43 -8.61 1.76
N LEU A 650 25.54 -8.03 2.59
CA LEU A 650 24.62 -8.73 3.50
C LEU A 650 25.35 -9.69 4.47
N GLU A 651 26.57 -9.33 4.85
CA GLU A 651 27.48 -10.15 5.67
C GLU A 651 27.60 -9.59 7.08
N PHE A 652 27.46 -10.45 8.09
CA PHE A 652 27.91 -10.17 9.44
C PHE A 652 29.40 -10.47 9.59
N ARG A 653 30.07 -9.60 10.33
CA ARG A 653 31.33 -9.91 11.01
C ARG A 653 31.09 -9.93 12.51
N LEU A 654 31.47 -11.03 13.15
CA LEU A 654 31.43 -11.22 14.60
C LEU A 654 32.72 -10.69 15.23
N ALA A 655 32.62 -10.11 16.43
CA ALA A 655 33.79 -9.64 17.19
C ALA A 655 34.65 -10.79 17.73
N GLN A 656 34.09 -12.00 17.76
CA GLN A 656 34.77 -13.23 18.12
C GLN A 656 34.35 -14.37 17.19
N PRO A 657 35.24 -15.31 16.86
CA PRO A 657 34.88 -16.53 16.13
C PRO A 657 33.81 -17.33 16.86
N CYS A 658 32.87 -17.90 16.10
CA CYS A 658 31.89 -18.86 16.56
C CYS A 658 32.12 -20.19 15.83
N GLU A 659 32.83 -21.11 16.49
CA GLU A 659 33.07 -22.44 15.92
C GLU A 659 31.76 -23.23 15.73
N GLY A 660 31.68 -24.00 14.65
CA GLY A 660 30.55 -24.88 14.38
C GLY A 660 29.31 -24.22 13.74
N MET A 661 29.40 -22.97 13.30
CA MET A 661 28.34 -22.30 12.53
C MET A 661 28.09 -23.00 11.18
N GLN A 662 26.82 -23.22 10.81
CA GLN A 662 26.43 -23.89 9.56
C GLN A 662 25.32 -23.13 8.82
N PRO A 663 25.24 -23.25 7.47
CA PRO A 663 24.08 -22.80 6.72
C PRO A 663 22.76 -23.39 7.26
N GLY A 664 21.72 -22.56 7.35
CA GLY A 664 20.41 -22.94 7.89
C GLY A 664 20.26 -22.68 9.39
N ASP A 665 21.34 -22.42 10.11
CA ASP A 665 21.33 -22.10 11.53
C ASP A 665 20.48 -20.87 11.83
N LYS A 666 19.59 -21.01 12.84
CA LYS A 666 18.79 -19.90 13.36
C LYS A 666 19.48 -19.21 14.52
N PHE A 667 19.21 -17.92 14.68
CA PHE A 667 19.66 -17.13 15.81
C PHE A 667 18.68 -16.01 16.15
N ASN A 668 18.73 -15.54 17.39
CA ASN A 668 18.10 -14.29 17.80
C ASN A 668 19.12 -13.15 17.80
N LEU A 669 18.66 -11.94 17.47
CA LEU A 669 19.48 -10.72 17.43
C LEU A 669 18.82 -9.63 18.28
N TYR A 670 19.52 -9.08 19.27
CA TYR A 670 18.95 -8.06 20.17
C TYR A 670 19.97 -7.00 20.59
N PRO A 671 19.53 -5.74 20.84
CA PRO A 671 20.43 -4.65 21.18
C PRO A 671 20.96 -4.77 22.62
N PRO A 672 22.12 -4.19 22.94
CA PRO A 672 22.59 -4.08 24.33
C PRO A 672 21.68 -3.16 25.17
N ALA A 673 21.02 -2.19 24.53
CA ALA A 673 20.03 -1.31 25.14
C ALA A 673 18.89 -1.05 24.15
N ALA A 674 17.70 -1.58 24.43
CA ALA A 674 16.51 -1.38 23.61
C ALA A 674 15.85 -0.01 23.84
N ASN A 675 15.97 0.55 25.06
CA ASN A 675 15.37 1.83 25.48
C ASN A 675 13.85 1.86 25.32
N TRP A 676 13.18 0.78 25.76
CA TRP A 676 11.72 0.69 25.72
C TRP A 676 11.11 1.26 26.99
N GLN A 677 10.20 2.22 26.82
CA GLN A 677 9.39 2.80 27.88
C GLN A 677 7.92 2.45 27.62
N ILE A 678 7.35 1.55 28.41
CA ILE A 678 5.96 1.09 28.28
C ILE A 678 5.21 1.50 29.55
N HIS A 679 4.40 2.56 29.50
CA HIS A 679 3.81 3.13 30.71
C HIS A 679 2.46 3.82 30.59
N GLY A 680 1.71 3.96 31.68
CA GLY A 680 0.43 4.67 31.66
C GLY A 680 -0.67 3.99 30.82
N ASN A 681 -0.42 2.77 30.33
CA ASN A 681 -1.41 2.06 29.53
C ASN A 681 -2.46 1.41 30.43
N THR A 682 -3.69 1.34 29.95
CA THR A 682 -4.75 0.52 30.54
C THR A 682 -4.98 -0.69 29.66
N ILE A 683 -4.73 -1.89 30.19
CA ILE A 683 -4.90 -3.16 29.49
C ILE A 683 -5.88 -4.01 30.29
N THR A 684 -7.05 -4.30 29.71
CA THR A 684 -8.13 -5.00 30.42
C THR A 684 -8.91 -5.96 29.52
N GLY A 685 -9.59 -6.95 30.11
CA GLY A 685 -10.44 -7.87 29.37
C GLY A 685 -9.69 -8.82 28.43
N CYS A 686 -8.37 -8.97 28.58
CA CYS A 686 -7.54 -9.78 27.68
C CYS A 686 -7.22 -11.17 28.26
N GLN A 687 -7.12 -12.20 27.43
CA GLN A 687 -6.74 -13.56 27.86
C GLN A 687 -5.27 -13.66 28.30
N THR A 688 -4.40 -12.85 27.69
CA THR A 688 -3.01 -12.62 28.11
C THR A 688 -2.77 -11.11 28.05
N PRO A 689 -3.03 -10.37 29.13
CA PRO A 689 -2.91 -8.92 29.12
C PRO A 689 -1.53 -8.45 28.66
N VAL A 690 -0.45 -9.00 29.22
CA VAL A 690 0.92 -8.64 28.82
C VAL A 690 1.78 -9.89 28.62
N LEU A 691 2.38 -10.02 27.43
CA LEU A 691 3.35 -11.06 27.08
C LEU A 691 4.68 -10.43 26.66
N LEU A 692 5.72 -10.57 27.48
CA LEU A 692 7.06 -10.06 27.20
C LEU A 692 7.96 -11.21 26.73
N ASP A 693 7.76 -11.66 25.48
CA ASP A 693 8.56 -12.72 24.84
C ASP A 693 9.63 -12.15 23.91
N ALA A 694 10.52 -11.35 24.50
CA ALA A 694 11.75 -10.86 23.89
C ALA A 694 12.91 -10.99 24.91
N HIS A 695 14.16 -10.90 24.47
CA HIS A 695 15.32 -10.83 25.38
C HIS A 695 15.28 -9.55 26.22
N GLY A 696 14.81 -8.44 25.65
CA GLY A 696 14.78 -7.14 26.32
C GLY A 696 16.18 -6.59 26.58
N SER A 697 16.30 -5.71 27.57
CA SER A 697 17.58 -5.08 27.96
C SER A 697 17.45 -4.44 29.35
N PRO A 698 18.55 -3.97 29.98
CA PRO A 698 18.48 -3.18 31.21
C PRO A 698 17.70 -1.85 31.09
N THR A 699 17.34 -1.46 29.86
CA THR A 699 16.59 -0.24 29.54
C THR A 699 15.17 -0.53 29.06
N SER A 700 14.71 -1.78 29.16
CA SER A 700 13.34 -2.20 28.86
C SER A 700 12.47 -2.10 30.11
N ARG A 701 11.57 -1.12 30.17
CA ARG A 701 10.79 -0.78 31.37
C ARG A 701 9.30 -0.83 31.10
N VAL A 702 8.58 -1.55 31.97
CA VAL A 702 7.12 -1.60 32.03
C VAL A 702 6.68 -0.98 33.35
N ARG A 703 6.12 0.23 33.30
CA ARG A 703 5.84 0.99 34.52
C ARG A 703 4.49 1.69 34.55
N ASP A 704 3.93 1.88 35.73
CA ASP A 704 2.74 2.73 35.92
C ASP A 704 1.55 2.34 35.02
N ASN A 705 1.42 1.06 34.65
CA ASN A 705 0.31 0.55 33.85
C ASN A 705 -0.81 0.02 34.75
N LEU A 706 -2.06 0.16 34.29
CA LEU A 706 -3.21 -0.51 34.87
C LEU A 706 -3.50 -1.79 34.08
N ILE A 707 -3.31 -2.93 34.72
CA ILE A 707 -3.49 -4.26 34.12
C ILE A 707 -4.58 -4.98 34.91
N SER A 708 -5.70 -5.29 34.29
CA SER A 708 -6.80 -5.98 34.96
C SER A 708 -7.36 -7.12 34.13
N ARG A 709 -7.90 -8.14 34.80
CA ARG A 709 -8.63 -9.22 34.11
C ARG A 709 -9.85 -8.67 33.36
N GLY A 710 -10.53 -7.67 33.94
CA GLY A 710 -11.82 -7.22 33.45
C GLY A 710 -12.83 -8.37 33.43
N GLU A 711 -13.60 -8.48 32.36
CA GLU A 711 -14.59 -9.55 32.16
C GLU A 711 -14.01 -10.80 31.45
N ALA A 712 -12.69 -10.86 31.21
CA ALA A 712 -12.08 -12.03 30.59
C ALA A 712 -12.14 -13.24 31.52
N THR A 713 -12.43 -14.41 30.96
CA THR A 713 -12.46 -15.69 31.67
C THR A 713 -11.35 -16.61 31.20
N GLY A 714 -10.89 -17.51 32.08
CA GLY A 714 -9.86 -18.50 31.75
C GLY A 714 -8.46 -17.87 31.62
N VAL A 715 -8.22 -16.77 32.32
CA VAL A 715 -6.96 -16.02 32.22
C VAL A 715 -5.89 -16.71 33.05
N LYS A 716 -4.87 -17.27 32.37
CA LYS A 716 -3.81 -18.04 33.04
C LYS A 716 -2.78 -17.18 33.75
N GLN A 717 -2.50 -15.99 33.22
CA GLN A 717 -1.61 -15.01 33.84
C GLN A 717 -1.90 -13.58 33.38
N ALA A 718 -1.61 -12.59 34.22
CA ALA A 718 -1.69 -11.18 33.82
C ALA A 718 -0.49 -10.74 32.99
N VAL A 719 0.71 -11.02 33.50
CA VAL A 719 1.99 -10.63 32.90
C VAL A 719 2.88 -11.89 32.80
N ASP A 720 3.34 -12.23 31.59
CA ASP A 720 4.35 -13.28 31.38
C ASP A 720 5.67 -12.64 30.93
N VAL A 721 6.76 -12.93 31.64
CA VAL A 721 8.09 -12.35 31.40
C VAL A 721 9.09 -13.44 31.04
N ARG A 722 9.69 -13.35 29.85
CA ARG A 722 10.66 -14.32 29.32
C ARG A 722 12.02 -13.70 28.99
N GLY A 723 12.32 -12.54 29.56
CA GLY A 723 13.55 -11.77 29.29
C GLY A 723 13.84 -10.73 30.36
N GLN A 724 14.69 -9.78 30.01
CA GLN A 724 15.11 -8.69 30.88
C GLN A 724 14.15 -7.49 30.76
N PHE A 725 13.26 -7.35 31.74
CA PHE A 725 12.27 -6.28 31.82
C PHE A 725 12.08 -5.83 33.27
N ASP A 726 12.22 -4.54 33.51
CA ASP A 726 11.88 -3.96 34.82
C ASP A 726 10.38 -3.70 34.90
N LEU A 727 9.75 -4.12 35.99
CA LEU A 727 8.33 -3.92 36.28
C LEU A 727 8.19 -3.02 37.51
N THR A 728 7.77 -1.77 37.29
CA THR A 728 7.70 -0.79 38.39
C THR A 728 6.39 -0.03 38.47
N GLY A 729 5.76 0.09 39.64
CA GLY A 729 4.59 0.97 39.79
C GLY A 729 3.31 0.48 39.09
N ASN A 730 3.27 -0.75 38.58
CA ASN A 730 2.08 -1.26 37.87
C ASN A 730 0.99 -1.67 38.88
N HIS A 731 -0.26 -1.48 38.50
CA HIS A 731 -1.42 -2.00 39.25
C HIS A 731 -2.01 -3.20 38.51
N ILE A 732 -1.83 -4.39 39.08
CA ILE A 732 -2.26 -5.66 38.53
C ILE A 732 -3.41 -6.20 39.38
N SER A 733 -4.61 -6.38 38.79
CA SER A 733 -5.78 -6.73 39.59
C SER A 733 -6.80 -7.69 38.97
N GLY A 734 -7.47 -8.45 39.84
CA GLY A 734 -8.62 -9.29 39.51
C GLY A 734 -8.28 -10.65 38.89
N PHE A 735 -7.06 -11.17 39.11
CA PHE A 735 -6.66 -12.49 38.63
C PHE A 735 -6.96 -13.55 39.70
N ASP A 736 -8.23 -13.64 40.05
CA ASP A 736 -8.80 -14.42 41.17
C ASP A 736 -9.37 -15.79 40.76
N GLU A 737 -9.26 -16.16 39.48
CA GLU A 737 -9.68 -17.48 39.01
C GLU A 737 -8.72 -18.60 39.50
N PRO A 738 -9.21 -19.83 39.71
CA PRO A 738 -8.36 -20.96 40.03
C PRO A 738 -7.25 -21.16 38.99
N GLY A 739 -5.99 -21.17 39.44
CA GLY A 739 -4.82 -21.35 38.58
C GLY A 739 -4.32 -20.09 37.85
N ALA A 740 -5.03 -18.97 37.97
CA ALA A 740 -4.58 -17.67 37.50
C ALA A 740 -3.43 -17.14 38.38
N VAL A 741 -2.52 -16.38 37.76
CA VAL A 741 -1.42 -15.72 38.46
C VAL A 741 -1.24 -14.29 37.99
N ALA A 742 -0.87 -13.38 38.88
CA ALA A 742 -0.54 -12.02 38.46
C ALA A 742 0.73 -11.99 37.59
N LEU A 743 1.84 -12.55 38.08
CA LEU A 743 3.12 -12.54 37.39
C LEU A 743 3.63 -13.97 37.13
N SER A 744 3.91 -14.28 35.87
CA SER A 744 4.56 -15.50 35.41
C SER A 744 5.98 -15.18 34.99
N LEU A 745 6.97 -15.82 35.63
CA LEU A 745 8.38 -15.68 35.32
C LEU A 745 8.89 -16.94 34.63
N GLY A 746 9.50 -16.77 33.46
CA GLY A 746 10.19 -17.84 32.76
C GLY A 746 11.64 -17.49 32.45
N PRO A 747 12.52 -18.50 32.29
CA PRO A 747 13.82 -18.24 31.70
C PRO A 747 13.66 -17.76 30.25
N ASP A 748 14.69 -17.09 29.74
CA ASP A 748 14.79 -16.85 28.30
C ASP A 748 15.06 -18.17 27.54
N ASN A 749 15.11 -18.12 26.20
CA ASN A 749 15.37 -19.30 25.38
C ASN A 749 16.77 -19.91 25.58
N LEU A 750 17.67 -19.23 26.30
CA LEU A 750 18.97 -19.79 26.72
C LEU A 750 18.94 -20.40 28.12
N GLY A 751 17.77 -20.43 28.76
CA GLY A 751 17.64 -20.91 30.13
C GLY A 751 18.10 -19.90 31.19
N ARG A 752 18.41 -18.66 30.80
CA ARG A 752 18.93 -17.61 31.70
C ARG A 752 17.80 -17.04 32.55
N ALA A 753 18.11 -16.84 33.83
CA ALA A 753 17.28 -16.07 34.75
C ALA A 753 17.79 -14.63 34.79
N TRP A 754 16.90 -13.65 34.66
CA TRP A 754 17.28 -12.24 34.64
C TRP A 754 17.03 -11.57 35.99
N PRO A 755 17.93 -10.71 36.47
CA PRO A 755 17.77 -9.97 37.71
C PRO A 755 16.88 -8.73 37.49
N ASN A 756 15.63 -8.97 37.10
CA ASN A 756 14.65 -7.91 36.82
C ASN A 756 14.33 -7.12 38.08
N LEU A 757 14.18 -5.78 37.96
CA LEU A 757 13.67 -4.96 39.04
C LEU A 757 12.14 -5.07 39.08
N ILE A 758 11.60 -5.56 40.20
CA ILE A 758 10.16 -5.71 40.41
C ILE A 758 9.78 -4.89 41.63
N ARG A 759 9.39 -3.62 41.44
CA ARG A 759 9.30 -2.66 42.54
C ARG A 759 8.03 -1.82 42.54
N ASP A 760 7.51 -1.48 43.71
CA ASP A 760 6.40 -0.52 43.86
C ASP A 760 5.11 -0.95 43.12
N ASN A 761 4.95 -2.24 42.76
CA ASN A 761 3.75 -2.72 42.09
C ASN A 761 2.64 -3.02 43.11
N VAL A 762 1.39 -2.86 42.70
CA VAL A 762 0.21 -3.24 43.48
C VAL A 762 -0.40 -4.50 42.86
N PHE A 763 -0.46 -5.57 43.64
CA PHE A 763 -1.15 -6.81 43.30
C PHE A 763 -2.44 -6.88 44.11
N GLN A 764 -3.59 -6.89 43.44
CA GLN A 764 -4.89 -6.81 44.11
C GLN A 764 -5.88 -7.89 43.65
N ARG A 765 -6.46 -8.65 44.58
CA ARG A 765 -7.40 -9.75 44.29
C ARG A 765 -6.82 -10.74 43.28
N CYS A 766 -5.69 -11.33 43.65
CA CYS A 766 -5.00 -12.33 42.84
C CYS A 766 -4.90 -13.64 43.62
N THR A 767 -5.30 -14.77 43.03
CA THR A 767 -5.22 -16.09 43.68
C THR A 767 -3.78 -16.54 43.90
N ALA A 768 -2.88 -16.14 43.00
CA ALA A 768 -1.44 -16.28 43.16
C ALA A 768 -0.75 -15.02 42.62
N THR A 769 0.28 -14.53 43.31
CA THR A 769 1.01 -13.35 42.86
C THR A 769 2.14 -13.71 41.89
N VAL A 770 2.94 -14.73 42.18
CA VAL A 770 4.08 -15.12 41.34
C VAL A 770 4.04 -16.62 41.04
N ARG A 771 4.30 -16.98 39.78
CA ARG A 771 4.53 -18.35 39.32
C ARG A 771 5.86 -18.40 38.59
N GLU A 772 6.68 -19.39 38.93
CA GLU A 772 7.99 -19.58 38.33
C GLU A 772 7.95 -20.82 37.42
N ALA A 773 8.38 -20.67 36.15
CA ALA A 773 8.52 -21.81 35.24
C ALA A 773 9.64 -22.77 35.67
N ARG A 774 10.59 -22.28 36.47
CA ARG A 774 11.65 -23.03 37.15
C ARG A 774 11.86 -22.40 38.53
N PRO A 775 12.08 -23.16 39.61
CA PRO A 775 12.39 -22.58 40.91
C PRO A 775 13.60 -21.63 40.86
N GLY A 776 13.59 -20.53 41.61
CA GLY A 776 14.75 -19.63 41.76
C GLY A 776 14.70 -18.35 40.92
N LEU A 777 13.72 -18.18 40.04
CA LEU A 777 13.57 -17.02 39.15
C LEU A 777 13.17 -15.77 39.93
N TRP A 778 12.24 -15.88 40.87
CA TRP A 778 11.83 -14.77 41.73
C TRP A 778 12.97 -14.30 42.63
N GLN A 779 13.75 -15.24 43.18
CA GLN A 779 14.90 -14.94 44.04
C GLN A 779 16.04 -14.26 43.28
N THR A 780 16.12 -14.46 41.95
CA THR A 780 17.09 -13.78 41.10
C THR A 780 16.71 -12.31 40.87
N CYS A 781 15.42 -11.97 40.96
CA CYS A 781 14.91 -10.61 40.76
C CYS A 781 15.18 -9.72 41.97
N VAL A 782 15.23 -8.40 41.76
CA VAL A 782 15.24 -7.42 42.84
C VAL A 782 13.80 -7.01 43.13
N ALA A 783 13.15 -7.70 44.07
CA ALA A 783 11.78 -7.42 44.46
C ALA A 783 11.71 -6.53 45.72
N GLN A 784 11.11 -5.34 45.61
CA GLN A 784 11.07 -4.36 46.72
C GLN A 784 9.77 -3.56 46.75
N ARG A 785 9.25 -3.24 47.94
CA ARG A 785 8.11 -2.32 48.15
C ARG A 785 6.86 -2.64 47.31
N ASN A 786 6.65 -3.89 46.92
CA ASN A 786 5.40 -4.32 46.29
C ASN A 786 4.31 -4.43 47.37
N VAL A 787 3.08 -4.10 47.00
CA VAL A 787 1.91 -4.13 47.88
C VAL A 787 0.98 -5.26 47.44
N PHE A 788 0.59 -6.12 48.38
CA PHE A 788 -0.30 -7.25 48.14
C PHE A 788 -1.60 -7.02 48.89
N LEU A 789 -2.67 -6.71 48.15
CA LEU A 789 -4.01 -6.45 48.67
C LEU A 789 -4.91 -7.63 48.32
N ASP A 790 -5.46 -8.33 49.31
CA ASP A 790 -6.28 -9.54 49.08
C ASP A 790 -5.60 -10.54 48.13
N SER A 791 -4.28 -10.68 48.26
CA SER A 791 -3.41 -11.50 47.41
C SER A 791 -2.31 -12.11 48.27
N PRO A 792 -1.87 -13.35 48.00
CA PRO A 792 -0.80 -13.97 48.76
C PRO A 792 0.55 -13.31 48.43
N GLU A 793 1.37 -13.07 49.46
CA GLU A 793 2.74 -12.60 49.29
C GLU A 793 3.64 -13.74 48.76
N PRO A 794 4.47 -13.51 47.74
CA PRO A 794 5.44 -14.51 47.29
C PRO A 794 6.56 -14.68 48.34
N PRO A 795 7.26 -15.83 48.34
CA PRO A 795 8.40 -16.04 49.23
C PRO A 795 9.44 -14.92 49.08
N ALA A 796 9.98 -14.44 50.19
CA ALA A 796 11.00 -13.40 50.17
C ALA A 796 12.21 -13.83 49.32
N PRO A 797 12.79 -12.95 48.49
CA PRO A 797 14.08 -13.22 47.85
C PRO A 797 15.14 -13.47 48.93
N ALA A 798 16.02 -14.47 48.73
CA ALA A 798 17.14 -14.70 49.65
C ALA A 798 18.02 -13.43 49.67
N PRO A 799 18.56 -13.03 50.85
CA PRO A 799 19.44 -11.87 50.92
C PRO A 799 20.65 -12.06 49.99
N PRO A 800 21.14 -11.00 49.34
CA PRO A 800 22.32 -11.09 48.48
C PRO A 800 23.48 -11.68 49.29
N PRO A 801 24.31 -12.57 48.71
CA PRO A 801 25.45 -13.13 49.41
C PRO A 801 26.31 -11.99 49.97
N ALA A 802 26.61 -12.06 51.28
CA ALA A 802 27.46 -11.09 51.94
C ALA A 802 28.80 -11.01 51.19
N LYS A 803 29.16 -9.81 50.74
CA LYS A 803 30.43 -9.54 50.02
C LYS A 803 31.63 -9.70 50.92
#